data_AF-A0A7J2MWI5-F1
#
_entry.id   AF-A0A7J2MWI5-F1
#
_cell.length_a   1.000
_cell.length_b   1.000
_cell.length_c   1.000
_cell.angle_alpha   90.00
_cell.angle_beta   90.00
_cell.angle_gamma   90.00
#
_symmetry.space_group_name_H-M   'P 1'
#
loop_
_entity.id
_entity.type
_entity.pdbx_description
1 polymer ?
#
loop_
_entity_poly.entity_id
_entity_poly.type
_entity_poly.pdbx_seq_one_letter_code
_entity_poly.pdbx_strand_id
1 'polypeptide(L)'
;LLIRRAAPELTDELVDEIKSFLETGYEDYEYLERDPEEIFNDFLDATSPLLSERDKREIMKLRDMARMIIEKGDSKLNALISLLEDVMGEENSKVIVFTEYKDTLNYIVEKLNQVHPEWSRNILRLSSDETRDDRKFQRIREAFERDPRARILIATDVIAEGVNLQVAHILINYEVPWSLVKLEQRIGRVWRLGQKKEVEAYTLFMANVADQAALNSMYRKLLSLKRAKLSPRPVTGQEVLLYADVEDLVKFPVSVAVTEKKGKKRFLKVTEAKSILTYLREDKVGLEKLIASIIAARQEIERELASKGVLYKPRSRKDVERTISLLGFRDPRDLMEALKNLVKASSCIMGFEVFEEDGSLKVVRGAEMPVSINTLDDIYGLLARDKSSRCPVGSFGLVAYGDVEGKIILVPVQVKDRKDGTVLYRELVGMDVNHNKILRGSELLNTVSRALIKCMGVVESYKSDLRVPFNMLPSIMEKVRKSALALLEPVNLYVNRLVHFALRDLDRTWIRSNDLEVTFLDPICYIRFVKTLKTPIKEPLEEIRKEVEEKAVEVVMEVERAEGRIPVRVSEEEHYDIKSVDPLSKKVRIIEVKGHYGSEIYGELTDAEAKLAEKEGERYWLYIVYDIGSGEPKWVRFRDPLRTMNWKIFEKVEKKRRYLLWPKDLVEGVDVG
;
A
#
# COMPACT_ATOMS: atom_id res chain seq x y z
N LEU A 1 -57.46 -28.29 -1.61
CA LEU A 1 -58.52 -29.31 -1.37
C LEU A 1 -58.11 -30.71 -1.81
N LEU A 2 -57.65 -30.93 -3.06
CA LEU A 2 -57.14 -32.25 -3.50
C LEU A 2 -55.81 -32.65 -2.83
N ILE A 3 -54.86 -31.70 -2.68
CA ILE A 3 -53.56 -31.94 -2.00
C ILE A 3 -53.76 -32.30 -0.52
N ARG A 4 -54.60 -31.55 0.23
CA ARG A 4 -54.97 -31.87 1.62
C ARG A 4 -55.67 -33.24 1.81
N ARG A 5 -56.21 -33.83 0.73
CA ARG A 5 -56.80 -35.20 0.76
C ARG A 5 -55.76 -36.28 0.46
N ALA A 6 -54.73 -35.97 -0.32
CA ALA A 6 -53.68 -36.92 -0.72
C ALA A 6 -52.47 -36.93 0.22
N ALA A 7 -52.21 -35.81 0.90
CA ALA A 7 -51.13 -35.62 1.87
C ALA A 7 -51.67 -34.83 3.08
N PRO A 8 -52.34 -35.51 4.03
CA PRO A 8 -52.96 -34.85 5.18
C PRO A 8 -51.94 -34.24 6.17
N GLU A 9 -50.71 -34.74 6.17
CA GLU A 9 -49.60 -34.29 7.02
C GLU A 9 -48.90 -33.03 6.47
N LEU A 10 -49.19 -32.63 5.23
CA LEU A 10 -48.65 -31.41 4.63
C LEU A 10 -49.41 -30.17 5.13
N THR A 11 -48.96 -29.60 6.25
CA THR A 11 -49.52 -28.37 6.82
C THR A 11 -49.03 -27.12 6.07
N ASP A 12 -49.83 -26.05 6.10
CA ASP A 12 -49.41 -24.76 5.52
C ASP A 12 -48.19 -24.19 6.29
N GLU A 13 -48.07 -24.50 7.58
CA GLU A 13 -46.91 -24.17 8.43
C GLU A 13 -45.63 -24.84 7.92
N LEU A 14 -45.64 -26.16 7.67
CA LEU A 14 -44.47 -26.91 7.17
C LEU A 14 -44.01 -26.39 5.79
N VAL A 15 -44.98 -26.04 4.94
CA VAL A 15 -44.70 -25.46 3.62
C VAL A 15 -44.08 -24.07 3.73
N ASP A 16 -44.55 -23.25 4.67
CA ASP A 16 -44.03 -21.90 4.88
C ASP A 16 -42.68 -21.90 5.62
N GLU A 17 -42.42 -22.86 6.51
CA GLU A 17 -41.11 -23.12 7.11
C GLU A 17 -40.05 -23.47 6.06
N ILE A 18 -40.37 -24.35 5.11
CA ILE A 18 -39.44 -24.71 4.02
C ILE A 18 -39.30 -23.60 2.98
N LYS A 19 -40.36 -22.88 2.66
CA LYS A 19 -40.22 -21.68 1.83
C LYS A 19 -39.32 -20.67 2.51
N SER A 20 -39.47 -20.46 3.81
CA SER A 20 -38.58 -19.60 4.59
C SER A 20 -37.15 -20.08 4.45
N PHE A 21 -36.90 -21.39 4.63
CA PHE A 21 -35.57 -21.99 4.44
C PHE A 21 -34.99 -21.75 3.05
N LEU A 22 -35.77 -22.00 1.98
CA LEU A 22 -35.35 -21.81 0.59
C LEU A 22 -35.21 -20.31 0.22
N GLU A 23 -35.81 -19.41 0.98
CA GLU A 23 -35.76 -17.95 0.78
C GLU A 23 -34.72 -17.22 1.67
N THR A 24 -34.18 -17.88 2.69
CA THR A 24 -32.99 -17.46 3.44
C THR A 24 -31.74 -18.01 2.77
N GLY A 25 -30.77 -17.17 2.46
CA GLY A 25 -29.47 -17.67 1.99
C GLY A 25 -28.79 -18.45 3.12
N TYR A 26 -27.93 -19.41 2.77
CA TYR A 26 -27.19 -20.24 3.74
C TYR A 26 -26.31 -19.45 4.73
N GLU A 27 -26.20 -18.13 4.57
CA GLU A 27 -25.41 -17.23 5.43
C GLU A 27 -26.22 -16.60 6.58
N ASP A 28 -27.55 -16.69 6.56
CA ASP A 28 -28.45 -16.07 7.56
C ASP A 28 -28.99 -17.09 8.60
N TYR A 29 -28.35 -18.26 8.76
CA TYR A 29 -28.73 -19.24 9.79
C TYR A 29 -28.36 -18.75 11.19
N GLU A 30 -29.14 -17.85 11.76
CA GLU A 30 -29.21 -17.69 13.21
C GLU A 30 -30.40 -18.49 13.76
N TYR A 31 -30.07 -19.54 14.53
CA TYR A 31 -30.90 -20.19 15.55
C TYR A 31 -32.38 -20.44 15.19
N LEU A 32 -32.64 -21.52 14.46
CA LEU A 32 -33.97 -22.16 14.46
C LEU A 32 -34.10 -23.10 15.67
N GLU A 33 -35.30 -23.20 16.24
CA GLU A 33 -35.60 -24.13 17.35
C GLU A 33 -35.59 -25.62 16.90
N ARG A 34 -35.69 -25.90 15.59
CA ARG A 34 -35.60 -27.24 14.99
C ARG A 34 -34.46 -27.35 13.99
N ASP A 35 -33.86 -28.54 13.94
CA ASP A 35 -32.82 -28.90 12.98
C ASP A 35 -33.38 -28.84 11.55
N PRO A 36 -32.77 -28.10 10.61
CA PRO A 36 -33.25 -28.03 9.23
C PRO A 36 -33.40 -29.38 8.55
N GLU A 37 -32.54 -30.36 8.86
CA GLU A 37 -32.66 -31.70 8.29
C GLU A 37 -33.98 -32.37 8.73
N GLU A 38 -34.44 -32.15 9.97
CA GLU A 38 -35.73 -32.67 10.45
C GLU A 38 -36.89 -32.04 9.69
N ILE A 39 -36.85 -30.72 9.47
CA ILE A 39 -37.91 -30.00 8.74
C ILE A 39 -37.99 -30.49 7.28
N PHE A 40 -36.84 -30.68 6.63
CA PHE A 40 -36.81 -31.23 5.27
C PHE A 40 -37.35 -32.65 5.21
N ASN A 41 -36.97 -33.52 6.14
CA ASN A 41 -37.45 -34.90 6.18
C ASN A 41 -38.95 -34.96 6.43
N ASP A 42 -39.47 -34.19 7.40
CA ASP A 42 -40.91 -34.10 7.68
C ASP A 42 -41.69 -33.69 6.42
N PHE A 43 -41.15 -32.76 5.63
CA PHE A 43 -41.78 -32.35 4.37
C PHE A 43 -41.63 -33.36 3.26
N LEU A 44 -40.48 -34.01 3.12
CA LEU A 44 -40.30 -35.08 2.15
C LEU A 44 -41.27 -36.23 2.43
N ASP A 45 -41.45 -36.59 3.70
CA ASP A 45 -42.42 -37.60 4.13
C ASP A 45 -43.85 -37.15 3.82
N ALA A 46 -44.20 -35.93 4.18
CA ALA A 46 -45.52 -35.35 3.89
C ALA A 46 -45.80 -35.21 2.38
N THR A 47 -44.77 -35.03 1.55
CA THR A 47 -44.90 -34.85 0.09
C THR A 47 -44.67 -36.12 -0.73
N SER A 48 -44.11 -37.18 -0.13
CA SER A 48 -43.88 -38.48 -0.77
C SER A 48 -45.14 -39.07 -1.45
N PRO A 49 -46.36 -38.97 -0.89
CA PRO A 49 -47.59 -39.41 -1.55
C PRO A 49 -47.96 -38.62 -2.81
N LEU A 50 -47.40 -37.41 -2.97
CA LEU A 50 -47.66 -36.53 -4.11
C LEU A 50 -46.75 -36.84 -5.32
N LEU A 51 -45.74 -37.69 -5.14
CA LEU A 51 -44.84 -38.11 -6.22
C LEU A 51 -45.58 -38.98 -7.23
N SER A 52 -45.49 -38.61 -8.52
CA SER A 52 -46.04 -39.43 -9.59
C SER A 52 -45.22 -40.71 -9.80
N GLU A 53 -45.79 -41.70 -10.46
CA GLU A 53 -45.05 -42.92 -10.87
C GLU A 53 -43.89 -42.63 -11.82
N ARG A 54 -43.87 -41.45 -12.46
CA ARG A 54 -42.70 -41.00 -13.22
C ARG A 54 -41.60 -40.50 -12.28
N ASP A 55 -41.93 -39.65 -11.32
CA ASP A 55 -40.97 -39.08 -10.38
C ASP A 55 -40.30 -40.18 -9.56
N LYS A 56 -41.09 -41.15 -9.07
CA LYS A 56 -40.57 -42.32 -8.36
C LYS A 56 -39.56 -43.11 -9.20
N ARG A 57 -39.84 -43.32 -10.49
CA ARG A 57 -38.92 -44.01 -11.41
C ARG A 57 -37.64 -43.22 -11.65
N GLU A 58 -37.74 -41.90 -11.84
CA GLU A 58 -36.55 -41.04 -12.02
C GLU A 58 -35.69 -41.01 -10.75
N ILE A 59 -36.29 -40.88 -9.57
CA ILE A 59 -35.59 -40.94 -8.27
C ILE A 59 -34.93 -42.31 -8.06
N MET A 60 -35.64 -43.41 -8.34
CA MET A 60 -35.06 -44.75 -8.25
C MET A 60 -33.85 -44.90 -9.18
N LYS A 61 -33.94 -44.39 -10.41
CA LYS A 61 -32.82 -44.41 -11.35
C LYS A 61 -31.62 -43.61 -10.83
N LEU A 62 -31.85 -42.42 -10.28
CA LEU A 62 -30.78 -41.61 -9.67
C LEU A 62 -30.14 -42.31 -8.47
N ARG A 63 -30.95 -42.91 -7.59
CA ARG A 63 -30.49 -43.72 -6.46
C ARG A 63 -29.63 -44.89 -6.94
N ASP A 64 -30.07 -45.61 -7.96
CA ASP A 64 -29.36 -46.78 -8.47
C ASP A 64 -28.05 -46.37 -9.15
N MET A 65 -28.04 -45.26 -9.89
CA MET A 65 -26.80 -44.66 -10.42
C MET A 65 -25.83 -44.27 -9.29
N ALA A 66 -26.33 -43.64 -8.23
CA ALA A 66 -25.51 -43.29 -7.07
C ALA A 66 -24.91 -44.53 -6.39
N ARG A 67 -25.72 -45.59 -6.20
CA ARG A 67 -25.24 -46.88 -5.66
C ARG A 67 -24.15 -47.50 -6.52
N MET A 68 -24.34 -47.56 -7.85
CA MET A 68 -23.33 -48.08 -8.77
C MET A 68 -22.01 -47.29 -8.73
N ILE A 69 -22.06 -45.98 -8.44
CA ILE A 69 -20.86 -45.16 -8.28
C ILE A 69 -20.19 -45.48 -6.94
N ILE A 70 -20.95 -45.59 -5.85
CA ILE A 70 -20.43 -45.94 -4.52
C ILE A 70 -19.76 -47.32 -4.53
N GLU A 71 -20.30 -48.29 -5.27
CA GLU A 71 -19.71 -49.64 -5.40
C GLU A 71 -18.35 -49.64 -6.09
N LYS A 72 -18.03 -48.64 -6.92
CA LYS A 72 -16.71 -48.50 -7.57
C LYS A 72 -15.63 -47.95 -6.61
N GLY A 73 -16.02 -47.54 -5.41
CA GLY A 73 -15.14 -46.97 -4.41
C GLY A 73 -15.19 -45.44 -4.38
N ASP A 74 -14.91 -44.90 -3.20
CA ASP A 74 -14.95 -43.48 -2.90
C ASP A 74 -13.52 -42.95 -2.81
N SER A 75 -13.08 -42.25 -3.86
CA SER A 75 -11.73 -41.69 -3.93
C SER A 75 -11.47 -40.62 -2.88
N LYS A 76 -12.51 -39.88 -2.45
CA LYS A 76 -12.40 -38.83 -1.44
C LYS A 76 -12.24 -39.43 -0.05
N LEU A 77 -13.02 -40.46 0.26
CA LEU A 77 -12.86 -41.25 1.48
C LEU A 77 -11.50 -41.94 1.54
N ASN A 78 -11.02 -42.52 0.44
CA ASN A 78 -9.69 -43.15 0.41
C ASN A 78 -8.58 -42.13 0.69
N ALA A 79 -8.68 -40.91 0.16
CA ALA A 79 -7.73 -39.83 0.47
C ALA A 79 -7.80 -39.42 1.95
N LEU A 80 -9.00 -39.35 2.53
CA LEU A 80 -9.17 -39.10 3.97
C LEU A 80 -8.52 -40.21 4.80
N ILE A 81 -8.75 -41.49 4.46
CA ILE A 81 -8.16 -42.63 5.17
C ILE A 81 -6.63 -42.54 5.14
N SER A 82 -6.03 -42.30 3.97
CA SER A 82 -4.59 -42.13 3.83
C SER A 82 -4.04 -41.02 4.73
N LEU A 83 -4.70 -39.85 4.78
CA LEU A 83 -4.29 -38.77 5.68
C LEU A 83 -4.42 -39.18 7.15
N LEU A 84 -5.47 -39.91 7.52
CA LEU A 84 -5.66 -40.38 8.90
C LEU A 84 -4.65 -41.47 9.29
N GLU A 85 -4.25 -42.34 8.37
CA GLU A 85 -3.19 -43.34 8.59
C GLU A 85 -1.86 -42.66 8.94
N ASP A 86 -1.50 -41.60 8.21
CA ASP A 86 -0.31 -40.79 8.48
C ASP A 86 -0.37 -40.16 9.88
N VAL A 87 -1.51 -39.54 10.22
CA VAL A 87 -1.72 -38.95 11.56
C VAL A 87 -1.59 -40.01 12.66
N MET A 88 -2.17 -41.19 12.45
CA MET A 88 -2.16 -42.28 13.43
C MET A 88 -0.75 -42.89 13.61
N GLY A 89 0.11 -42.81 12.59
CA GLY A 89 1.51 -43.24 12.65
C GLY A 89 2.40 -42.35 13.52
N GLU A 90 2.07 -41.06 13.68
CA GLU A 90 2.79 -40.15 14.57
C GLU A 90 2.39 -40.33 16.05
N GLU A 91 3.32 -40.10 16.98
CA GLU A 91 2.97 -40.09 18.41
C GLU A 91 2.34 -38.76 18.84
N ASN A 92 1.28 -38.85 19.65
CA ASN A 92 0.61 -37.71 20.28
C ASN A 92 0.05 -36.67 19.29
N SER A 93 -0.41 -37.11 18.12
CA SER A 93 -1.04 -36.27 17.10
C SER A 93 -2.56 -36.44 17.11
N LYS A 94 -3.30 -35.32 17.18
CA LYS A 94 -4.77 -35.28 17.12
C LYS A 94 -5.24 -34.49 15.90
N VAL A 95 -6.31 -34.99 15.27
CA VAL A 95 -6.90 -34.47 14.03
C VAL A 95 -8.38 -34.23 14.19
N ILE A 96 -8.86 -33.17 13.53
CA ILE A 96 -10.28 -32.83 13.43
C ILE A 96 -10.71 -32.92 11.98
N VAL A 97 -11.78 -33.67 11.71
CA VAL A 97 -12.42 -33.76 10.40
C VAL A 97 -13.75 -33.02 10.45
N PHE A 98 -13.85 -31.93 9.71
CA PHE A 98 -15.07 -31.14 9.56
C PHE A 98 -15.86 -31.58 8.34
N THR A 99 -17.17 -31.75 8.53
CA THR A 99 -18.15 -31.96 7.46
C THR A 99 -19.35 -31.04 7.66
N GLU A 100 -20.01 -30.69 6.57
CA GLU A 100 -21.22 -29.87 6.60
C GLU A 100 -22.45 -30.70 7.00
N TYR A 101 -22.50 -31.96 6.55
CA TYR A 101 -23.67 -32.83 6.70
C TYR A 101 -23.47 -33.92 7.74
N LYS A 102 -24.52 -34.20 8.51
CA LYS A 102 -24.53 -35.27 9.52
C LYS A 102 -24.45 -36.66 8.88
N ASP A 103 -25.10 -36.85 7.74
CA ASP A 103 -25.04 -38.12 7.00
C ASP A 103 -23.61 -38.45 6.55
N THR A 104 -22.87 -37.44 6.07
CA THR A 104 -21.45 -37.59 5.71
C THR A 104 -20.62 -37.97 6.94
N LEU A 105 -20.85 -37.35 8.10
CA LEU A 105 -20.18 -37.73 9.35
C LEU A 105 -20.43 -39.21 9.70
N ASN A 106 -21.68 -39.65 9.66
CA ASN A 106 -22.06 -41.03 9.98
C ASN A 106 -21.42 -42.02 9.00
N TYR A 107 -21.44 -41.70 7.70
CA TYR A 107 -20.82 -42.48 6.66
C TYR A 107 -19.31 -42.63 6.87
N ILE A 108 -18.59 -41.55 7.18
CA ILE A 108 -17.15 -41.60 7.44
C ILE A 108 -16.86 -42.48 8.66
N VAL A 109 -17.59 -42.30 9.77
CA VAL A 109 -17.40 -43.11 10.98
C VAL A 109 -17.63 -44.60 10.71
N GLU A 110 -18.71 -44.94 10.00
CA GLU A 110 -19.04 -46.33 9.67
C GLU A 110 -17.92 -46.95 8.81
N LYS A 111 -17.46 -46.24 7.79
CA LYS A 111 -16.41 -46.74 6.89
C LYS A 111 -15.05 -46.85 7.57
N LEU A 112 -14.68 -45.89 8.41
CA LEU A 112 -13.43 -45.99 9.18
C LEU A 112 -13.43 -47.19 10.12
N ASN A 113 -14.55 -47.49 10.78
CA ASN A 113 -14.64 -48.68 11.63
C ASN A 113 -14.66 -50.00 10.84
N GLN A 114 -15.10 -49.99 9.58
CA GLN A 114 -15.03 -51.15 8.69
C GLN A 114 -13.60 -51.43 8.20
N VAL A 115 -12.86 -50.38 7.84
CA VAL A 115 -11.50 -50.49 7.28
C VAL A 115 -10.45 -50.64 8.39
N HIS A 116 -10.58 -49.90 9.48
CA HIS A 116 -9.70 -49.90 10.65
C HIS A 116 -10.49 -50.15 11.95
N PRO A 117 -10.94 -51.38 12.23
CA PRO A 117 -11.67 -51.70 13.46
C PRO A 117 -10.90 -51.32 14.74
N GLU A 118 -9.57 -51.35 14.69
CA GLU A 118 -8.67 -50.97 15.79
C GLU A 118 -8.77 -49.49 16.18
N TRP A 119 -9.20 -48.60 15.27
CA TRP A 119 -9.37 -47.16 15.54
C TRP A 119 -10.70 -46.82 16.21
N SER A 120 -11.60 -47.80 16.41
CA SER A 120 -12.93 -47.56 16.99
C SER A 120 -12.88 -46.84 18.36
N ARG A 121 -11.80 -47.05 19.12
CA ARG A 121 -11.59 -46.37 20.43
C ARG A 121 -10.90 -45.02 20.32
N ASN A 122 -10.37 -44.68 19.15
CA ASN A 122 -9.65 -43.45 18.85
C ASN A 122 -10.54 -42.38 18.20
N ILE A 123 -11.69 -42.80 17.63
CA ILE A 123 -12.62 -41.94 16.91
C ILE A 123 -13.71 -41.42 17.85
N LEU A 124 -13.87 -40.10 17.87
CA LEU A 124 -14.99 -39.39 18.50
C LEU A 124 -15.85 -38.77 17.41
N ARG A 125 -17.16 -38.75 17.64
CA ARG A 125 -18.13 -38.12 16.75
C ARG A 125 -18.86 -37.00 17.48
N LEU A 126 -19.15 -35.90 16.79
CA LEU A 126 -19.88 -34.77 17.35
C LEU A 126 -20.85 -34.16 16.33
N SER A 127 -22.14 -34.46 16.49
CA SER A 127 -23.23 -33.91 15.68
C SER A 127 -24.37 -33.39 16.56
N SER A 128 -25.48 -32.97 15.97
CA SER A 128 -26.68 -32.53 16.70
C SER A 128 -27.27 -33.62 17.61
N ASP A 129 -27.01 -34.91 17.36
CA ASP A 129 -27.47 -36.01 18.23
C ASP A 129 -26.71 -36.09 19.55
N GLU A 130 -25.42 -35.77 19.53
CA GLU A 130 -24.54 -35.87 20.69
C GLU A 130 -24.73 -34.71 21.65
N THR A 131 -25.19 -33.56 21.17
CA THR A 131 -25.45 -32.35 21.97
C THR A 131 -26.82 -32.30 22.61
N ARG A 132 -27.79 -33.11 22.17
CA ARG A 132 -29.09 -33.25 22.85
C ARG A 132 -28.95 -33.83 24.27
N ASP A 133 -27.87 -34.57 24.53
CA ASP A 133 -27.52 -35.06 25.85
C ASP A 133 -26.27 -34.33 26.37
N ASP A 134 -26.48 -33.35 27.25
CA ASP A 134 -25.42 -32.58 27.89
C ASP A 134 -24.31 -33.45 28.50
N ARG A 135 -24.67 -34.62 29.05
CA ARG A 135 -23.67 -35.53 29.66
C ARG A 135 -22.81 -36.20 28.59
N LYS A 136 -23.41 -36.58 27.47
CA LYS A 136 -22.71 -37.18 26.33
C LYS A 136 -21.78 -36.15 25.67
N PHE A 137 -22.26 -34.93 25.48
CA PHE A 137 -21.47 -33.81 24.96
C PHE A 137 -20.25 -33.52 25.84
N GLN A 138 -20.42 -33.39 27.16
CA GLN A 138 -19.29 -33.14 28.05
C GLN A 138 -18.29 -34.30 28.09
N ARG A 139 -18.76 -35.54 28.04
CA ARG A 139 -17.87 -36.72 27.94
C ARG A 139 -17.02 -36.68 26.67
N ILE A 140 -17.59 -36.34 25.52
CA ILE A 140 -16.87 -36.26 24.24
C ILE A 140 -15.83 -35.13 24.29
N ARG A 141 -16.21 -33.98 24.83
CA ARG A 141 -15.29 -32.85 25.01
C ARG A 141 -14.13 -33.21 25.93
N GLU A 142 -14.40 -33.77 27.10
CA GLU A 142 -13.37 -34.18 28.05
C GLU A 142 -12.47 -35.29 27.48
N ALA A 143 -13.04 -36.27 26.78
CA ALA A 143 -12.28 -37.32 26.12
C ALA A 143 -11.34 -36.75 25.04
N PHE A 144 -11.84 -35.87 24.17
CA PHE A 144 -10.99 -35.26 23.15
C PHE A 144 -9.90 -34.36 23.75
N GLU A 145 -10.18 -33.65 24.84
CA GLU A 145 -9.20 -32.78 25.49
C GLU A 145 -8.13 -33.56 26.28
N ARG A 146 -8.51 -34.64 26.98
CA ARG A 146 -7.66 -35.28 28.00
C ARG A 146 -7.23 -36.71 27.70
N ASP A 147 -7.98 -37.48 26.92
CA ASP A 147 -7.63 -38.87 26.61
C ASP A 147 -6.61 -38.90 25.46
N PRO A 148 -5.38 -39.42 25.66
CA PRO A 148 -4.40 -39.57 24.58
C PRO A 148 -4.85 -40.56 23.49
N ARG A 149 -5.79 -41.47 23.79
CA ARG A 149 -6.33 -42.42 22.83
C ARG A 149 -7.34 -41.78 21.89
N ALA A 150 -8.07 -40.75 22.33
CA ALA A 150 -9.00 -40.01 21.48
C ALA A 150 -8.24 -39.08 20.54
N ARG A 151 -7.95 -39.56 19.32
CA ARG A 151 -7.07 -38.91 18.35
C ARG A 151 -7.79 -38.29 17.17
N ILE A 152 -8.95 -38.83 16.80
CA ILE A 152 -9.72 -38.39 15.63
C ILE A 152 -11.07 -37.86 16.12
N LEU A 153 -11.37 -36.59 15.84
CA LEU A 153 -12.69 -36.01 16.07
C LEU A 153 -13.35 -35.70 14.73
N ILE A 154 -14.52 -36.29 14.47
CA ILE A 154 -15.33 -35.99 13.27
C ILE A 154 -16.54 -35.19 13.73
N ALA A 155 -16.71 -33.98 13.21
CA ALA A 155 -17.71 -33.04 13.70
C ALA A 155 -18.36 -32.20 12.60
N THR A 156 -19.60 -31.78 12.86
CA THR A 156 -20.28 -30.74 12.07
C THR A 156 -19.93 -29.33 12.58
N ASP A 157 -19.95 -28.35 11.69
CA ASP A 157 -19.51 -26.96 11.98
C ASP A 157 -20.23 -26.30 13.15
N VAL A 158 -21.55 -26.42 13.18
CA VAL A 158 -22.42 -25.70 14.11
C VAL A 158 -22.19 -26.13 15.55
N ILE A 159 -21.75 -27.38 15.74
CA ILE A 159 -21.73 -28.03 17.04
C ILE A 159 -20.33 -28.00 17.70
N ALA A 160 -19.28 -27.79 16.91
CA ALA A 160 -17.90 -27.75 17.41
C ALA A 160 -17.52 -26.43 18.12
N GLU A 161 -18.38 -25.41 18.09
CA GLU A 161 -18.09 -24.05 18.59
C GLU A 161 -17.78 -23.97 20.11
N GLY A 162 -18.24 -24.96 20.90
CA GLY A 162 -18.04 -25.05 22.35
C GLY A 162 -16.95 -26.03 22.83
N VAL A 163 -16.19 -26.64 21.92
CA VAL A 163 -15.13 -27.62 22.24
C VAL A 163 -13.75 -26.97 22.12
N ASN A 164 -12.81 -27.29 23.02
CA ASN A 164 -11.44 -26.80 22.88
C ASN A 164 -10.67 -27.56 21.80
N LEU A 165 -10.71 -27.04 20.58
CA LEU A 165 -10.09 -27.65 19.41
C LEU A 165 -8.56 -27.41 19.30
N GLN A 166 -7.97 -26.62 20.21
CA GLN A 166 -6.53 -26.33 20.22
C GLN A 166 -5.67 -27.56 20.56
N VAL A 167 -6.25 -28.63 21.10
CA VAL A 167 -5.54 -29.89 21.37
C VAL A 167 -5.17 -30.65 20.10
N ALA A 168 -5.87 -30.36 18.99
CA ALA A 168 -5.49 -30.80 17.67
C ALA A 168 -4.54 -29.80 17.01
N HIS A 169 -3.80 -30.26 16.01
CA HIS A 169 -2.99 -29.40 15.16
C HIS A 169 -3.22 -29.70 13.67
N ILE A 170 -3.95 -30.77 13.35
CA ILE A 170 -4.33 -31.12 11.99
C ILE A 170 -5.84 -30.93 11.86
N LEU A 171 -6.24 -30.18 10.84
CA LEU A 171 -7.62 -29.88 10.51
C LEU A 171 -7.90 -30.33 9.07
N ILE A 172 -8.91 -31.16 8.87
CA ILE A 172 -9.31 -31.67 7.56
C ILE A 172 -10.75 -31.23 7.29
N ASN A 173 -10.95 -30.43 6.25
CA ASN A 173 -12.26 -30.12 5.71
C ASN A 173 -12.62 -31.20 4.67
N TYR A 174 -13.55 -32.09 5.02
CA TYR A 174 -13.99 -33.14 4.11
C TYR A 174 -14.77 -32.56 2.93
N GLU A 175 -15.57 -31.53 3.17
CA GLU A 175 -16.26 -30.74 2.16
C GLU A 175 -15.74 -29.31 2.13
N VAL A 176 -15.76 -28.73 0.94
CA VAL A 176 -15.33 -27.36 0.70
C VAL A 176 -16.41 -26.40 1.21
N PRO A 177 -16.13 -25.54 2.20
CA PRO A 177 -17.05 -24.48 2.53
C PRO A 177 -17.04 -23.43 1.40
N TRP A 178 -18.22 -23.09 0.86
CA TRP A 178 -18.35 -22.03 -0.15
C TRP A 178 -18.02 -20.62 0.39
N SER A 179 -17.86 -20.49 1.72
CA SER A 179 -17.48 -19.27 2.42
C SER A 179 -16.07 -19.37 3.01
N LEU A 180 -15.20 -18.46 2.59
CA LEU A 180 -13.83 -18.37 3.10
C LEU A 180 -13.77 -17.98 4.58
N VAL A 181 -14.77 -17.23 5.06
CA VAL A 181 -14.89 -16.83 6.46
C VAL A 181 -15.08 -18.07 7.35
N LYS A 182 -15.90 -19.04 6.91
CA LYS A 182 -16.06 -20.31 7.64
C LYS A 182 -14.73 -21.06 7.74
N LEU A 183 -13.96 -21.12 6.65
CA LEU A 183 -12.64 -21.77 6.65
C LEU A 183 -11.64 -21.08 7.59
N GLU A 184 -11.59 -19.74 7.59
CA GLU A 184 -10.78 -18.97 8.54
C GLU A 184 -11.21 -19.21 9.98
N GLN A 185 -12.51 -19.22 10.25
CA GLN A 185 -13.06 -19.49 11.59
C GLN A 185 -12.68 -20.88 12.07
N ARG A 186 -12.79 -21.91 11.22
CA ARG A 186 -12.39 -23.30 11.52
C ARG A 186 -10.90 -23.37 11.89
N ILE A 187 -10.03 -22.80 11.06
CA ILE A 187 -8.58 -22.74 11.34
C ILE A 187 -8.33 -21.97 12.64
N GLY A 188 -9.00 -20.84 12.83
CA GLY A 188 -8.91 -20.01 14.03
C GLY A 188 -9.44 -20.68 15.30
N ARG A 189 -10.10 -21.86 15.24
CA ARG A 189 -10.40 -22.67 16.44
C ARG A 189 -9.18 -23.46 16.92
N VAL A 190 -8.32 -23.87 16.00
CA VAL A 190 -7.13 -24.70 16.26
C VAL A 190 -5.88 -23.82 16.42
N TRP A 191 -5.72 -22.82 15.54
CA TRP A 191 -4.59 -21.89 15.52
C TRP A 191 -4.85 -20.68 16.42
N ARG A 192 -4.65 -20.88 17.73
CA ARG A 192 -4.81 -19.84 18.77
C ARG A 192 -3.55 -19.73 19.64
N LEU A 193 -3.42 -18.60 20.35
CA LEU A 193 -2.34 -18.39 21.33
C LEU A 193 -2.34 -19.53 22.36
N GLY A 194 -1.20 -20.25 22.46
CA GLY A 194 -1.06 -21.44 23.31
C GLY A 194 -0.82 -22.74 22.54
N GLN A 195 -1.06 -22.75 21.22
CA GLN A 195 -0.71 -23.88 20.35
C GLN A 195 0.82 -24.03 20.26
N LYS A 196 1.33 -25.26 20.44
CA LYS A 196 2.77 -25.58 20.47
C LYS A 196 3.24 -26.38 19.25
N LYS A 197 2.31 -26.98 18.50
CA LYS A 197 2.59 -27.71 17.25
C LYS A 197 2.25 -26.82 16.04
N GLU A 198 2.92 -27.07 14.91
CA GLU A 198 2.55 -26.43 13.64
C GLU A 198 1.14 -26.88 13.24
N VAL A 199 0.32 -25.93 12.77
CA VAL A 199 -1.08 -26.22 12.41
C VAL A 199 -1.19 -26.45 10.92
N GLU A 200 -1.68 -27.62 10.55
CA GLU A 200 -1.90 -28.03 9.17
C GLU A 200 -3.40 -28.08 8.86
N ALA A 201 -3.80 -27.47 7.75
CA ALA A 201 -5.19 -27.44 7.31
C ALA A 201 -5.33 -28.02 5.90
N TYR A 202 -6.00 -29.16 5.79
CA TYR A 202 -6.29 -29.86 4.55
C TYR A 202 -7.74 -29.60 4.14
N THR A 203 -7.98 -29.41 2.85
CA THR A 203 -9.34 -29.34 2.29
C THR A 203 -9.42 -30.27 1.10
N LEU A 204 -10.36 -31.22 1.13
CA LEU A 204 -10.47 -32.26 0.10
C LEU A 204 -11.36 -31.79 -1.05
N PHE A 205 -10.80 -31.83 -2.26
CA PHE A 205 -11.49 -31.49 -3.51
C PHE A 205 -11.61 -32.71 -4.41
N MET A 206 -12.76 -32.86 -5.07
CA MET A 206 -12.93 -33.79 -6.18
C MET A 206 -12.54 -33.13 -7.50
N ALA A 207 -12.08 -33.94 -8.47
CA ALA A 207 -11.82 -33.47 -9.83
C ALA A 207 -13.12 -33.33 -10.67
N ASN A 208 -14.13 -32.66 -10.11
CA ASN A 208 -15.41 -32.40 -10.76
C ASN A 208 -15.61 -30.89 -10.99
N VAL A 209 -16.61 -30.53 -11.80
CA VAL A 209 -16.86 -29.12 -12.16
C VAL A 209 -17.28 -28.28 -10.94
N ALA A 210 -18.02 -28.87 -10.00
CA ALA A 210 -18.54 -28.16 -8.82
C ALA A 210 -17.43 -27.78 -7.83
N ASP A 211 -16.61 -28.73 -7.41
CA ASP A 211 -15.48 -28.54 -6.50
C ASP A 211 -14.41 -27.66 -7.16
N GLN A 212 -14.17 -27.78 -8.47
CA GLN A 212 -13.29 -26.87 -9.20
C GLN A 212 -13.83 -25.43 -9.22
N ALA A 213 -15.13 -25.24 -9.38
CA ALA A 213 -15.75 -23.92 -9.30
C ALA A 213 -15.64 -23.34 -7.88
N ALA A 214 -15.88 -24.15 -6.85
CA ALA A 214 -15.71 -23.75 -5.45
C ALA A 214 -14.26 -23.38 -5.13
N LEU A 215 -13.28 -24.20 -5.56
CA LEU A 215 -11.85 -23.93 -5.42
C LEU A 215 -11.45 -22.62 -6.11
N ASN A 216 -11.87 -22.43 -7.36
CA ASN A 216 -11.58 -21.21 -8.11
C ASN A 216 -12.18 -19.97 -7.44
N SER A 217 -13.41 -20.08 -6.93
CA SER A 217 -14.06 -19.00 -6.18
C SER A 217 -13.26 -18.65 -4.92
N MET A 218 -12.92 -19.63 -4.07
CA MET A 218 -12.12 -19.39 -2.86
C MET A 218 -10.72 -18.87 -3.17
N TYR A 219 -10.05 -19.40 -4.19
CA TYR A 219 -8.71 -18.98 -4.57
C TYR A 219 -8.69 -17.53 -5.07
N ARG A 220 -9.70 -17.14 -5.86
CA ARG A 220 -9.89 -15.73 -6.26
C ARG A 220 -10.08 -14.83 -5.05
N LYS A 221 -10.94 -15.21 -4.10
CA LYS A 221 -11.16 -14.46 -2.84
C LYS A 221 -9.87 -14.30 -2.02
N LEU A 222 -9.09 -15.36 -1.88
CA LEU A 222 -7.80 -15.35 -1.18
C LEU A 222 -6.77 -14.45 -1.87
N LEU A 223 -6.68 -14.50 -3.20
CA LEU A 223 -5.81 -13.61 -3.98
C LEU A 223 -6.22 -12.14 -3.84
N SER A 224 -7.52 -11.85 -3.87
CA SER A 224 -8.08 -10.51 -3.62
C SER A 224 -7.69 -10.00 -2.24
N LEU A 225 -7.83 -10.83 -1.19
CA LEU A 225 -7.44 -10.49 0.18
C LEU A 225 -5.93 -10.30 0.34
N LYS A 226 -5.09 -11.12 -0.29
CA LYS A 226 -3.63 -10.98 -0.26
C LYS A 226 -3.18 -9.68 -0.94
N ARG A 227 -3.79 -9.34 -2.09
CA ARG A 227 -3.56 -8.06 -2.79
C ARG A 227 -3.99 -6.88 -1.93
N ALA A 228 -5.12 -6.99 -1.22
CA ALA A 228 -5.58 -5.96 -0.28
C ALA A 228 -4.68 -5.81 0.96
N LYS A 229 -4.16 -6.91 1.55
CA LYS A 229 -3.26 -6.87 2.73
C LYS A 229 -1.84 -6.40 2.40
N LEU A 230 -1.36 -6.62 1.17
CA LEU A 230 -0.07 -6.11 0.69
C LEU A 230 -0.14 -4.65 0.22
N SER A 231 -1.33 -4.06 0.17
CA SER A 231 -1.48 -2.66 -0.19
C SER A 231 -1.25 -1.79 1.06
N PRO A 232 -0.26 -0.87 1.07
CA PRO A 232 -0.34 0.27 1.97
C PRO A 232 -1.68 0.97 1.75
N ARG A 233 -2.23 1.61 2.80
CA ARG A 233 -3.50 2.35 2.71
C ARG A 233 -3.53 3.15 1.41
N PRO A 234 -4.53 2.98 0.53
CA PRO A 234 -4.49 3.58 -0.79
C PRO A 234 -4.37 5.09 -0.66
N VAL A 235 -3.34 5.64 -1.29
CA VAL A 235 -3.10 7.09 -1.30
C VAL A 235 -4.11 7.73 -2.22
N THR A 236 -4.66 8.88 -1.83
CA THR A 236 -5.70 9.58 -2.59
C THR A 236 -5.27 9.82 -4.04
N GLY A 237 -5.98 9.22 -5.00
CA GLY A 237 -5.69 9.37 -6.44
C GLY A 237 -4.99 8.17 -7.10
N GLN A 238 -4.62 7.12 -6.36
CA GLN A 238 -4.19 5.85 -6.92
C GLN A 238 -5.37 5.18 -7.64
N GLU A 239 -5.19 4.81 -8.91
CA GLU A 239 -6.14 3.95 -9.61
C GLU A 239 -6.00 2.56 -8.97
N VAL A 240 -6.89 2.28 -8.01
CA VAL A 240 -7.04 0.93 -7.48
C VAL A 240 -7.67 0.13 -8.62
N LEU A 241 -6.84 -0.57 -9.39
CA LEU A 241 -7.29 -1.71 -10.17
C LEU A 241 -7.77 -2.76 -9.17
N LEU A 242 -9.03 -2.61 -8.77
CA LEU A 242 -9.83 -3.67 -8.21
C LEU A 242 -9.90 -4.76 -9.29
N TYR A 243 -8.89 -5.62 -9.35
CA TYR A 243 -9.13 -7.01 -9.72
C TYR A 243 -9.81 -7.69 -8.54
N ALA A 244 -10.99 -7.18 -8.23
CA ALA A 244 -12.03 -7.84 -7.49
C ALA A 244 -13.21 -7.73 -8.45
N ASP A 245 -13.60 -8.85 -9.05
CA ASP A 245 -14.96 -8.93 -9.56
C ASP A 245 -15.90 -8.51 -8.42
N VAL A 246 -16.95 -7.82 -8.84
CA VAL A 246 -17.89 -6.97 -8.08
C VAL A 246 -18.75 -7.76 -7.07
N GLU A 247 -18.29 -8.93 -6.62
CA GLU A 247 -19.03 -9.89 -5.80
C GLU A 247 -18.50 -10.04 -4.36
N ASP A 248 -17.32 -9.49 -4.02
CA ASP A 248 -16.71 -9.64 -2.68
C ASP A 248 -17.03 -8.51 -1.66
N LEU A 249 -17.97 -7.62 -1.98
CA LEU A 249 -18.64 -6.77 -0.97
C LEU A 249 -19.98 -7.40 -0.57
N VAL A 250 -19.94 -8.61 0.01
CA VAL A 250 -21.08 -9.06 0.81
C VAL A 250 -21.21 -8.09 1.99
N LYS A 251 -22.20 -7.21 1.90
CA LYS A 251 -23.16 -6.88 2.98
C LYS A 251 -24.03 -5.69 2.53
N PHE A 252 -25.01 -5.99 1.70
CA PHE A 252 -26.43 -5.67 1.89
C PHE A 252 -27.19 -6.37 0.75
N PRO A 253 -28.22 -7.18 1.02
CA PRO A 253 -29.09 -7.64 -0.05
C PRO A 253 -29.84 -6.40 -0.57
N VAL A 254 -29.46 -5.89 -1.73
CA VAL A 254 -30.36 -5.01 -2.46
C VAL A 254 -31.35 -5.91 -3.21
N SER A 255 -32.25 -6.47 -2.41
CA SER A 255 -33.28 -7.43 -2.78
C SER A 255 -34.48 -6.70 -3.35
N VAL A 256 -34.49 -6.42 -4.64
CA VAL A 256 -35.72 -5.98 -5.30
C VAL A 256 -35.71 -6.42 -6.75
N ALA A 257 -36.72 -7.19 -7.17
CA ALA A 257 -37.26 -7.07 -8.52
C ALA A 257 -38.61 -6.33 -8.40
N VAL A 258 -38.86 -5.34 -9.26
CA VAL A 258 -40.14 -4.62 -9.32
C VAL A 258 -41.00 -5.30 -10.37
N THR A 259 -42.11 -5.92 -9.95
CA THR A 259 -43.17 -6.33 -10.88
C THR A 259 -44.43 -5.53 -10.61
N GLU A 260 -44.94 -4.86 -11.65
CA GLU A 260 -46.23 -4.18 -11.61
C GLU A 260 -47.35 -5.19 -11.84
N LYS A 261 -48.12 -5.50 -10.79
CA LYS A 261 -49.47 -6.05 -10.93
C LYS A 261 -50.41 -5.25 -10.06
N LYS A 262 -51.44 -4.63 -10.67
CA LYS A 262 -52.51 -3.86 -10.02
C LYS A 262 -52.03 -2.63 -9.20
N GLY A 263 -51.11 -1.83 -9.74
CA GLY A 263 -50.80 -0.49 -9.21
C GLY A 263 -50.12 -0.42 -7.82
N LYS A 264 -49.72 -1.56 -7.23
CA LYS A 264 -48.90 -1.60 -6.01
C LYS A 264 -47.53 -2.19 -6.34
N LYS A 265 -46.47 -1.42 -6.11
CA LYS A 265 -45.08 -1.87 -6.21
C LYS A 265 -44.84 -2.92 -5.12
N ARG A 266 -44.53 -4.16 -5.51
CA ARG A 266 -44.14 -5.23 -4.58
C ARG A 266 -42.66 -5.57 -4.80
N PHE A 267 -41.91 -5.57 -3.71
CA PHE A 267 -40.49 -5.91 -3.71
C PHE A 267 -40.34 -7.44 -3.70
N LEU A 268 -39.69 -8.01 -4.73
CA LEU A 268 -39.37 -9.44 -4.78
C LEU A 268 -37.92 -9.69 -4.35
N LYS A 269 -37.72 -10.57 -3.35
CA LYS A 269 -36.40 -11.07 -2.95
C LYS A 269 -35.97 -12.14 -3.95
N VAL A 270 -34.79 -11.98 -4.55
CA VAL A 270 -34.20 -12.98 -5.46
C VAL A 270 -33.20 -13.80 -4.67
N THR A 271 -33.43 -15.11 -4.58
CA THR A 271 -32.58 -16.07 -3.87
C THR A 271 -32.03 -17.11 -4.84
N GLU A 272 -30.98 -17.83 -4.46
CA GLU A 272 -30.40 -18.88 -5.30
C GLU A 272 -31.44 -19.94 -5.70
N ALA A 273 -32.23 -20.40 -4.73
CA ALA A 273 -33.34 -21.31 -4.97
C ALA A 273 -34.35 -20.74 -5.97
N LYS A 274 -34.60 -19.42 -5.94
CA LYS A 274 -35.50 -18.76 -6.90
C LYS A 274 -34.93 -18.76 -8.31
N SER A 275 -33.64 -18.53 -8.47
CA SER A 275 -32.96 -18.60 -9.77
C SER A 275 -33.01 -20.01 -10.36
N ILE A 276 -32.72 -21.03 -9.53
CA ILE A 276 -32.81 -22.45 -9.90
C ILE A 276 -34.26 -22.80 -10.30
N LEU A 277 -35.25 -22.44 -9.49
CA LEU A 277 -36.67 -22.68 -9.80
C LEU A 277 -37.13 -21.98 -11.07
N THR A 278 -36.62 -20.78 -11.35
CA THR A 278 -36.96 -20.04 -12.57
C THR A 278 -36.37 -20.72 -13.79
N TYR A 279 -35.12 -21.19 -13.71
CA TYR A 279 -34.49 -21.98 -14.75
C TYR A 279 -35.22 -23.31 -14.99
N LEU A 280 -35.61 -24.02 -13.92
CA LEU A 280 -36.34 -25.28 -14.04
C LEU A 280 -37.74 -25.12 -14.67
N ARG A 281 -38.40 -23.98 -14.46
CA ARG A 281 -39.77 -23.74 -14.96
C ARG A 281 -39.82 -23.11 -16.35
N GLU A 282 -38.91 -22.19 -16.62
CA GLU A 282 -38.96 -21.31 -17.80
C GLU A 282 -37.68 -21.39 -18.64
N ASP A 283 -36.80 -22.36 -18.31
CA ASP A 283 -35.51 -22.59 -18.96
C ASP A 283 -34.62 -21.32 -18.93
N LYS A 284 -33.61 -21.27 -19.80
CA LYS A 284 -32.69 -20.14 -19.96
C LYS A 284 -33.41 -18.79 -20.16
N VAL A 285 -34.56 -18.79 -20.85
CA VAL A 285 -35.35 -17.58 -21.14
C VAL A 285 -35.94 -16.98 -19.86
N GLY A 286 -36.37 -17.80 -18.91
CA GLY A 286 -36.84 -17.33 -17.60
C GLY A 286 -35.73 -16.70 -16.78
N LEU A 287 -34.53 -17.29 -16.81
CA LEU A 287 -33.37 -16.75 -16.13
C LEU A 287 -32.95 -15.39 -16.71
N GLU A 288 -32.96 -15.24 -18.04
CA GLU A 288 -32.67 -13.96 -18.71
C GLU A 288 -33.66 -12.86 -18.30
N LYS A 289 -34.96 -13.17 -18.17
CA LYS A 289 -35.97 -12.22 -17.67
C LYS A 289 -35.75 -11.84 -16.22
N LEU A 290 -35.39 -12.81 -15.37
CA LEU A 290 -35.07 -12.56 -13.97
C LEU A 290 -33.84 -11.64 -13.85
N ILE A 291 -32.78 -11.92 -14.60
CA ILE A 291 -31.58 -11.08 -14.67
C ILE A 291 -31.92 -9.66 -15.14
N ALA A 292 -32.70 -9.52 -16.21
CA ALA A 292 -33.14 -8.21 -16.69
C ALA A 292 -33.92 -7.42 -15.63
N SER A 293 -34.77 -8.10 -14.84
CA SER A 293 -35.53 -7.47 -13.75
C SER A 293 -34.64 -7.03 -12.58
N ILE A 294 -33.58 -7.78 -12.27
CA ILE A 294 -32.57 -7.44 -11.25
C ILE A 294 -31.78 -6.20 -11.71
N ILE A 295 -31.34 -6.18 -12.97
CA ILE A 295 -30.61 -5.04 -13.54
C ILE A 295 -31.48 -3.78 -13.49
N ALA A 296 -32.76 -3.88 -13.86
CA ALA A 296 -33.68 -2.75 -13.84
C ALA A 296 -33.90 -2.20 -12.41
N ALA A 297 -34.08 -3.08 -11.43
CA ALA A 297 -34.26 -2.67 -10.05
C ALA A 297 -32.98 -2.10 -9.43
N ARG A 298 -31.82 -2.66 -9.75
CA ARG A 298 -30.51 -2.08 -9.37
C ARG A 298 -30.37 -0.67 -9.91
N GLN A 299 -30.67 -0.45 -11.19
CA GLN A 299 -30.61 0.88 -11.79
C GLN A 299 -31.56 1.88 -11.12
N GLU A 300 -32.76 1.44 -10.74
CA GLU A 300 -33.71 2.28 -10.02
C GLU A 300 -33.22 2.63 -8.61
N ILE A 301 -32.61 1.67 -7.91
CA ILE A 301 -32.05 1.89 -6.57
C ILE A 301 -30.79 2.75 -6.65
N GLU A 302 -29.95 2.58 -7.66
CA GLU A 302 -28.82 3.48 -7.91
C GLU A 302 -29.31 4.91 -8.20
N ARG A 303 -30.39 5.09 -8.97
CA ARG A 303 -31.02 6.41 -9.15
C ARG A 303 -31.57 6.96 -7.83
N GLU A 304 -32.21 6.13 -7.02
CA GLU A 304 -32.78 6.55 -5.74
C GLU A 304 -31.69 6.91 -4.73
N LEU A 305 -30.64 6.10 -4.61
CA LEU A 305 -29.46 6.35 -3.79
C LEU A 305 -28.67 7.57 -4.26
N ALA A 306 -28.57 7.78 -5.58
CA ALA A 306 -27.99 8.99 -6.16
C ALA A 306 -28.83 10.23 -5.85
N SER A 307 -30.17 10.13 -5.93
CA SER A 307 -31.10 11.20 -5.55
C SER A 307 -31.03 11.54 -4.05
N LYS A 308 -30.77 10.53 -3.22
CA LYS A 308 -30.62 10.64 -1.76
C LYS A 308 -29.18 10.95 -1.32
N GLY A 309 -28.21 11.00 -2.25
CA GLY A 309 -26.82 11.36 -1.98
C GLY A 309 -26.02 10.36 -1.13
N VAL A 310 -26.42 9.08 -1.09
CA VAL A 310 -25.85 8.05 -0.20
C VAL A 310 -24.60 7.37 -0.81
N LEU A 311 -24.49 7.32 -2.13
CA LEU A 311 -23.36 6.67 -2.81
C LEU A 311 -22.15 7.61 -2.93
N TYR A 312 -20.96 7.06 -2.64
CA TYR A 312 -19.68 7.68 -3.00
C TYR A 312 -19.64 7.89 -4.51
N LYS A 313 -19.56 9.14 -4.96
CA LYS A 313 -19.47 9.44 -6.39
C LYS A 313 -18.05 9.07 -6.84
N PRO A 314 -17.85 8.03 -7.68
CA PRO A 314 -16.52 7.71 -8.19
C PRO A 314 -15.95 8.98 -8.84
N ARG A 315 -14.73 9.35 -8.44
CA ARG A 315 -14.10 10.55 -8.98
C ARG A 315 -13.85 10.31 -10.47
N SER A 316 -14.31 11.23 -11.29
CA SER A 316 -14.02 11.15 -12.72
C SER A 316 -12.53 11.35 -12.95
N ARG A 317 -12.00 10.86 -14.08
CA ARG A 317 -10.63 11.16 -14.52
C ARG A 317 -10.33 12.67 -14.46
N LYS A 318 -11.30 13.51 -14.85
CA LYS A 318 -11.21 14.97 -14.78
C LYS A 318 -11.04 15.49 -13.35
N ASP A 319 -11.71 14.87 -12.37
CA ASP A 319 -11.58 15.26 -10.95
C ASP A 319 -10.18 14.91 -10.41
N VAL A 320 -9.61 13.79 -10.85
CA VAL A 320 -8.23 13.39 -10.50
C VAL A 320 -7.22 14.35 -11.14
N GLU A 321 -7.34 14.61 -12.45
CA GLU A 321 -6.49 15.58 -13.17
C GLU A 321 -6.60 16.99 -12.54
N ARG A 322 -7.81 17.44 -12.20
CA ARG A 322 -8.03 18.70 -11.47
C ARG A 322 -7.37 18.70 -10.10
N THR A 323 -7.44 17.60 -9.35
CA THR A 323 -6.80 17.48 -8.03
C THR A 323 -5.27 17.57 -8.15
N ILE A 324 -4.68 16.84 -9.09
CA ILE A 324 -3.23 16.78 -9.31
C ILE A 324 -2.69 18.14 -9.79
N SER A 325 -3.45 18.86 -10.63
CA SER A 325 -3.08 20.21 -11.08
C SER A 325 -3.04 21.28 -10.00
N LEU A 326 -3.83 21.13 -8.93
CA LEU A 326 -3.74 22.02 -7.77
C LEU A 326 -2.39 21.92 -7.04
N LEU A 327 -1.64 20.83 -7.24
CA LEU A 327 -0.34 20.55 -6.63
C LEU A 327 0.85 20.98 -7.51
N GLY A 328 0.57 21.59 -8.68
CA GLY A 328 1.60 22.05 -9.61
C GLY A 328 2.06 21.01 -10.64
N PHE A 329 1.28 19.96 -10.86
CA PHE A 329 1.53 18.95 -11.91
C PHE A 329 0.52 19.10 -13.05
N ARG A 330 0.89 18.81 -14.30
CA ARG A 330 -0.06 18.93 -15.42
C ARG A 330 -1.12 17.83 -15.40
N ASP A 331 -0.67 16.59 -15.23
CA ASP A 331 -1.50 15.40 -15.17
C ASP A 331 -0.81 14.31 -14.32
N PRO A 332 -1.45 13.16 -14.06
CA PRO A 332 -0.82 12.08 -13.31
C PRO A 332 0.46 11.50 -13.95
N ARG A 333 0.63 11.63 -15.27
CA ARG A 333 1.84 11.15 -15.97
C ARG A 333 3.01 12.10 -15.73
N ASP A 334 2.78 13.42 -15.77
CA ASP A 334 3.76 14.46 -15.42
C ASP A 334 4.30 14.28 -13.99
N LEU A 335 3.43 13.89 -13.04
CA LEU A 335 3.84 13.51 -11.68
C LEU A 335 4.77 12.30 -11.68
N MET A 336 4.37 11.21 -12.35
CA MET A 336 5.14 9.97 -12.38
C MET A 336 6.50 10.15 -13.06
N GLU A 337 6.55 10.92 -14.14
CA GLU A 337 7.77 11.24 -14.89
C GLU A 337 8.73 12.09 -14.06
N ALA A 338 8.25 13.14 -13.40
CA ALA A 338 9.06 13.97 -12.51
C ALA A 338 9.68 13.15 -11.35
N LEU A 339 8.92 12.20 -10.80
CA LEU A 339 9.41 11.29 -9.76
C LEU A 339 10.42 10.27 -10.29
N LYS A 340 10.21 9.70 -11.48
CA LYS A 340 11.20 8.83 -12.13
C LYS A 340 12.52 9.57 -12.39
N ASN A 341 12.46 10.83 -12.83
CA ASN A 341 13.65 11.67 -13.00
C ASN A 341 14.38 11.91 -11.68
N LEU A 342 13.65 12.09 -10.58
CA LEU A 342 14.23 12.21 -9.24
C LEU A 342 14.94 10.91 -8.80
N VAL A 343 14.35 9.74 -9.08
CA VAL A 343 14.98 8.44 -8.82
C VAL A 343 16.28 8.28 -9.62
N LYS A 344 16.24 8.57 -10.93
CA LYS A 344 17.43 8.57 -11.80
C LYS A 344 18.52 9.49 -11.23
N ALA A 345 18.16 10.72 -10.86
CA ALA A 345 19.09 11.69 -10.28
C ALA A 345 19.67 11.25 -8.92
N SER A 346 18.91 10.49 -8.13
CA SER A 346 19.34 10.03 -6.80
C SER A 346 20.21 8.77 -6.83
N SER A 347 20.29 8.07 -7.97
CA SER A 347 21.03 6.81 -8.15
C SER A 347 22.49 6.89 -7.70
N CYS A 348 23.22 7.89 -8.19
CA CYS A 348 24.64 8.11 -7.87
C CYS A 348 24.91 8.41 -6.38
N ILE A 349 23.88 8.88 -5.66
CA ILE A 349 23.99 9.27 -4.24
C ILE A 349 23.61 8.09 -3.35
N MET A 350 22.54 7.38 -3.71
CA MET A 350 21.98 6.29 -2.92
C MET A 350 22.62 4.92 -3.21
N GLY A 351 23.52 4.84 -4.20
CA GLY A 351 24.29 3.64 -4.53
C GLY A 351 23.46 2.54 -5.18
N PHE A 352 22.56 2.91 -6.09
CA PHE A 352 21.79 1.95 -6.90
C PHE A 352 21.93 2.28 -8.38
N GLU A 353 21.81 1.26 -9.23
CA GLU A 353 21.82 1.39 -10.68
C GLU A 353 20.39 1.46 -11.20
N VAL A 354 20.19 2.21 -12.28
CA VAL A 354 18.88 2.40 -12.92
C VAL A 354 19.02 2.12 -14.40
N PHE A 355 18.14 1.29 -14.94
CA PHE A 355 18.05 1.04 -16.38
C PHE A 355 16.58 0.98 -16.82
N GLU A 356 16.35 1.20 -18.11
CA GLU A 356 15.03 1.07 -18.72
C GLU A 356 14.96 -0.22 -19.52
N GLU A 357 13.95 -1.03 -19.25
CA GLU A 357 13.67 -2.28 -19.97
C GLU A 357 12.16 -2.38 -20.20
N ASP A 358 11.76 -2.60 -21.44
CA ASP A 358 10.35 -2.69 -21.89
C ASP A 358 9.46 -1.49 -21.47
N GLY A 359 10.04 -0.28 -21.44
CA GLY A 359 9.32 0.94 -21.03
C GLY A 359 9.07 1.07 -19.52
N SER A 360 9.60 0.12 -18.72
CA SER A 360 9.58 0.15 -17.26
C SER A 360 10.95 0.54 -16.71
N LEU A 361 10.97 1.39 -15.67
CA LEU A 361 12.21 1.77 -14.99
C LEU A 361 12.57 0.68 -13.98
N LYS A 362 13.73 0.05 -14.10
CA LYS A 362 14.22 -0.98 -13.18
C LYS A 362 15.38 -0.44 -12.36
N VAL A 363 15.43 -0.84 -11.09
CA VAL A 363 16.46 -0.44 -10.14
C VAL A 363 17.12 -1.65 -9.50
N VAL A 364 18.46 -1.64 -9.42
CA VAL A 364 19.28 -2.69 -8.81
C VAL A 364 20.14 -2.11 -7.70
N ARG A 365 20.18 -2.81 -6.55
CA ARG A 365 21.02 -2.47 -5.40
C ARG A 365 22.07 -3.56 -5.20
N GLY A 366 23.30 -3.30 -5.63
CA GLY A 366 24.39 -4.27 -5.50
C GLY A 366 24.10 -5.57 -6.24
N ALA A 367 24.04 -6.69 -5.51
CA ALA A 367 23.76 -8.02 -6.05
C ALA A 367 22.28 -8.45 -5.96
N GLU A 368 21.38 -7.55 -5.54
CA GLU A 368 19.94 -7.85 -5.47
C GLU A 368 19.30 -7.93 -6.86
N MET A 369 18.17 -8.65 -6.97
CA MET A 369 17.43 -8.71 -8.23
C MET A 369 16.82 -7.35 -8.60
N PRO A 370 16.74 -7.00 -9.90
CA PRO A 370 16.13 -5.76 -10.37
C PRO A 370 14.66 -5.65 -9.97
N VAL A 371 14.27 -4.50 -9.40
CA VAL A 371 12.89 -4.17 -9.06
C VAL A 371 12.34 -3.16 -10.07
N SER A 372 11.20 -3.49 -10.68
CA SER A 372 10.47 -2.57 -11.58
C SER A 372 9.69 -1.53 -10.78
N ILE A 373 9.82 -0.26 -11.18
CA ILE A 373 9.06 0.87 -10.62
C ILE A 373 7.85 1.15 -11.49
N ASN A 374 6.67 0.78 -10.98
CA ASN A 374 5.40 0.97 -11.69
C ASN A 374 4.43 1.88 -10.93
N THR A 375 4.60 2.01 -9.62
CA THR A 375 3.70 2.74 -8.73
C THR A 375 4.42 3.82 -7.93
N LEU A 376 3.65 4.75 -7.36
CA LEU A 376 4.17 5.75 -6.42
C LEU A 376 4.78 5.08 -5.18
N ASP A 377 4.21 3.97 -4.72
CA ASP A 377 4.68 3.23 -3.55
C ASP A 377 6.07 2.63 -3.78
N ASP A 378 6.35 2.13 -5.00
CA ASP A 378 7.68 1.63 -5.37
C ASP A 378 8.73 2.75 -5.27
N ILE A 379 8.38 3.96 -5.74
CA ILE A 379 9.26 5.14 -5.67
C ILE A 379 9.49 5.56 -4.22
N TYR A 380 8.42 5.66 -3.43
CA TYR A 380 8.54 6.02 -2.02
C TYR A 380 9.36 5.00 -1.24
N GLY A 381 9.12 3.70 -1.45
CA GLY A 381 9.89 2.63 -0.81
C GLY A 381 11.37 2.66 -1.18
N LEU A 382 11.69 3.05 -2.42
CA LEU A 382 13.08 3.19 -2.86
C LEU A 382 13.77 4.39 -2.21
N LEU A 383 13.14 5.57 -2.21
CA LEU A 383 13.72 6.82 -1.71
C LEU A 383 13.71 6.90 -0.18
N ALA A 384 12.77 6.24 0.50
CA ALA A 384 12.70 6.21 1.95
C ALA A 384 13.62 5.13 2.54
N ARG A 385 14.94 5.38 2.58
CA ARG A 385 15.88 4.59 3.39
C ARG A 385 16.05 5.18 4.80
N ASP A 386 15.99 4.29 5.79
CA ASP A 386 16.28 4.46 7.23
C ASP A 386 15.58 5.62 7.96
N LYS A 387 14.59 5.29 8.80
CA LYS A 387 14.09 6.21 9.85
C LYS A 387 15.14 6.46 10.95
N SER A 388 16.27 5.75 10.92
CA SER A 388 17.34 5.79 11.91
C SER A 388 18.36 6.92 11.68
N SER A 389 18.51 7.39 10.44
CA SER A 389 19.26 8.59 10.11
C SER A 389 18.41 9.81 10.43
N ARG A 390 18.53 10.30 11.68
CA ARG A 390 18.18 11.69 11.99
C ARG A 390 18.81 12.56 10.90
N CYS A 391 18.00 13.30 10.14
CA CYS A 391 18.53 14.41 9.34
C CYS A 391 19.45 15.19 10.27
N PRO A 392 20.74 15.40 9.91
CA PRO A 392 21.60 16.25 10.72
C PRO A 392 20.86 17.56 10.93
N VAL A 393 20.72 17.92 12.21
CA VAL A 393 19.94 19.08 12.68
C VAL A 393 20.71 20.33 12.30
N GLY A 394 20.73 20.64 11.00
CA GLY A 394 21.50 21.71 10.40
C GLY A 394 21.07 21.87 8.95
N SER A 395 20.61 23.06 8.61
CA SER A 395 20.30 23.40 7.23
C SER A 395 21.58 23.36 6.40
N PHE A 396 21.50 22.82 5.18
CA PHE A 396 22.65 22.72 4.27
C PHE A 396 22.36 23.47 2.96
N GLY A 397 23.42 23.76 2.21
CA GLY A 397 23.34 24.27 0.84
C GLY A 397 23.83 23.22 -0.14
N LEU A 398 23.19 23.15 -1.29
CA LEU A 398 23.64 22.37 -2.43
C LEU A 398 24.23 23.34 -3.46
N VAL A 399 25.46 23.12 -3.90
CA VAL A 399 26.05 23.89 -5.01
C VAL A 399 26.07 22.99 -6.24
N ALA A 400 25.46 23.45 -7.33
CA ALA A 400 25.34 22.69 -8.56
C ALA A 400 25.65 23.55 -9.78
N TYR A 401 26.07 22.93 -10.89
CA TYR A 401 26.28 23.67 -12.13
C TYR A 401 24.96 24.00 -12.84
N GLY A 402 24.87 25.21 -13.40
CA GLY A 402 23.74 25.66 -14.19
C GLY A 402 24.15 26.62 -15.30
N ASP A 403 23.29 26.77 -16.31
CA ASP A 403 23.52 27.73 -17.41
C ASP A 403 23.37 29.19 -16.95
N VAL A 404 22.56 29.41 -15.92
CA VAL A 404 22.29 30.70 -15.30
C VAL A 404 22.58 30.59 -13.80
N GLU A 405 23.16 31.63 -13.22
CA GLU A 405 23.30 31.72 -11.76
C GLU A 405 21.92 31.87 -11.12
N GLY A 406 21.68 31.13 -10.03
CA GLY A 406 20.39 31.18 -9.35
C GLY A 406 20.46 30.59 -7.96
N LYS A 407 19.67 31.14 -7.04
CA LYS A 407 19.53 30.64 -5.68
C LYS A 407 18.08 30.26 -5.42
N ILE A 408 17.86 29.00 -5.08
CA ILE A 408 16.54 28.45 -4.77
C ILE A 408 16.53 28.04 -3.31
N ILE A 409 15.57 28.52 -2.53
CA ILE A 409 15.38 28.13 -1.13
C ILE A 409 14.24 27.13 -1.06
N LEU A 410 14.44 25.98 -0.41
CA LEU A 410 13.42 24.95 -0.22
C LEU A 410 12.78 25.10 1.15
N VAL A 411 11.49 25.44 1.16
CA VAL A 411 10.73 25.75 2.36
C VAL A 411 9.50 24.84 2.46
N PRO A 412 9.35 24.09 3.55
CA PRO A 412 8.13 23.33 3.79
C PRO A 412 7.00 24.28 4.21
N VAL A 413 5.86 24.16 3.54
CA VAL A 413 4.64 24.89 3.86
C VAL A 413 3.63 23.89 4.41
N GLN A 414 2.96 24.25 5.50
CA GLN A 414 1.92 23.42 6.09
C GLN A 414 0.61 24.19 6.23
N VAL A 415 -0.50 23.49 6.03
CA VAL A 415 -1.85 23.98 6.26
C VAL A 415 -2.38 23.31 7.52
N LYS A 416 -2.86 24.12 8.45
CA LYS A 416 -3.43 23.68 9.72
C LYS A 416 -4.88 24.13 9.84
N ASP A 417 -5.65 23.39 10.62
CA ASP A 417 -6.90 23.89 11.17
C ASP A 417 -6.60 24.79 12.38
N ARG A 418 -7.08 26.04 12.33
CA ARG A 418 -6.90 27.04 13.38
C ARG A 418 -7.62 26.67 14.69
N LYS A 419 -8.63 25.80 14.64
CA LYS A 419 -9.44 25.42 15.82
C LYS A 419 -8.68 24.51 16.78
N ASP A 420 -8.01 23.50 16.26
CA ASP A 420 -7.34 22.46 17.07
C ASP A 420 -5.83 22.36 16.79
N GLY A 421 -5.32 23.07 15.77
CA GLY A 421 -3.92 23.05 15.36
C GLY A 421 -3.53 21.83 14.53
N THR A 422 -4.49 20.98 14.14
CA THR A 422 -4.25 19.76 13.36
C THR A 422 -3.64 20.11 12.00
N VAL A 423 -2.56 19.42 11.63
CA VAL A 423 -1.94 19.57 10.30
C VAL A 423 -2.76 18.81 9.27
N LEU A 424 -3.36 19.54 8.34
CA LEU A 424 -4.19 18.99 7.28
C LEU A 424 -3.37 18.63 6.03
N TYR A 425 -2.35 19.43 5.72
CA TYR A 425 -1.56 19.27 4.51
C TYR A 425 -0.15 19.82 4.67
N ARG A 426 0.82 19.22 3.99
CA ARG A 426 2.22 19.68 3.91
C ARG A 426 2.74 19.53 2.49
N GLU A 427 3.47 20.52 2.02
CA GLU A 427 4.19 20.46 0.74
C GLU A 427 5.53 21.17 0.83
N LEU A 428 6.44 20.81 -0.07
CA LEU A 428 7.70 21.51 -0.25
C LEU A 428 7.54 22.54 -1.37
N VAL A 429 7.99 23.78 -1.12
CA VAL A 429 7.97 24.86 -2.11
C VAL A 429 9.39 25.36 -2.34
N GLY A 430 9.77 25.52 -3.61
CA GLY A 430 11.03 26.15 -4.00
C GLY A 430 10.83 27.64 -4.28
N MET A 431 11.75 28.46 -3.81
CA MET A 431 11.71 29.91 -3.99
C MET A 431 12.96 30.36 -4.73
N ASP A 432 12.81 30.66 -6.01
CA ASP A 432 13.88 31.26 -6.81
C ASP A 432 14.00 32.74 -6.45
N VAL A 433 15.05 33.06 -5.69
CA VAL A 433 15.31 34.40 -5.14
C VAL A 433 15.69 35.38 -6.25
N ASN A 434 16.38 34.92 -7.29
CA ASN A 434 16.89 35.76 -8.37
C ASN A 434 15.77 36.17 -9.33
N HIS A 435 14.89 35.23 -9.70
CA HIS A 435 13.81 35.48 -10.64
C HIS A 435 12.46 35.79 -9.97
N ASN A 436 12.43 35.84 -8.63
CA ASN A 436 11.23 36.05 -7.83
C ASN A 436 10.11 35.05 -8.19
N LYS A 437 10.48 33.78 -8.43
CA LYS A 437 9.59 32.73 -8.93
C LYS A 437 9.35 31.64 -7.88
N ILE A 438 8.10 31.19 -7.79
CA ILE A 438 7.70 30.09 -6.92
C ILE A 438 7.66 28.80 -7.73
N LEU A 439 8.43 27.81 -7.32
CA LEU A 439 8.53 26.48 -7.94
C LEU A 439 7.73 25.47 -7.11
N ARG A 440 6.79 24.77 -7.75
CA ARG A 440 5.95 23.71 -7.16
C ARG A 440 5.82 22.55 -8.15
N GLY A 441 5.34 21.40 -7.68
CA GLY A 441 5.05 20.24 -8.51
C GLY A 441 6.23 19.78 -9.38
N SER A 442 5.98 19.53 -10.67
CA SER A 442 6.99 18.98 -11.58
C SER A 442 8.18 19.92 -11.80
N GLU A 443 7.96 21.24 -11.82
CA GLU A 443 9.02 22.23 -11.98
C GLU A 443 10.03 22.18 -10.81
N LEU A 444 9.52 22.06 -9.59
CA LEU A 444 10.35 21.92 -8.40
C LEU A 444 11.16 20.61 -8.44
N LEU A 445 10.47 19.48 -8.65
CA LEU A 445 11.11 18.17 -8.66
C LEU A 445 12.20 18.08 -9.74
N ASN A 446 11.92 18.54 -10.96
CA ASN A 446 12.91 18.55 -12.04
C ASN A 446 14.10 19.47 -11.73
N THR A 447 13.88 20.57 -11.02
CA THR A 447 14.98 21.46 -10.63
C THR A 447 15.86 20.85 -9.54
N VAL A 448 15.25 20.14 -8.57
CA VAL A 448 15.99 19.33 -7.59
C VAL A 448 16.77 18.22 -8.30
N SER A 449 16.15 17.48 -9.21
CA SER A 449 16.82 16.43 -10.01
C SER A 449 18.03 16.96 -10.78
N ARG A 450 17.89 18.10 -11.47
CA ARG A 450 19.01 18.76 -12.17
C ARG A 450 20.13 19.14 -11.21
N ALA A 451 19.79 19.66 -10.03
CA ALA A 451 20.77 20.06 -9.03
C ALA A 451 21.52 18.86 -8.44
N LEU A 452 20.84 17.72 -8.24
CA LEU A 452 21.46 16.48 -7.77
C LEU A 452 22.42 15.90 -8.81
N ILE A 453 22.01 15.88 -10.09
CA ILE A 453 22.85 15.41 -11.20
C ILE A 453 24.10 16.29 -11.35
N LYS A 454 23.92 17.61 -11.39
CA LYS A 454 25.01 18.58 -11.57
C LYS A 454 25.64 19.02 -10.25
N CYS A 455 25.48 18.24 -9.19
CA CYS A 455 25.98 18.58 -7.87
C CYS A 455 27.50 18.68 -7.88
N MET A 456 28.01 19.84 -7.47
CA MET A 456 29.44 20.08 -7.24
C MET A 456 29.82 19.64 -5.83
N GLY A 457 28.99 20.01 -4.85
CA GLY A 457 29.19 19.64 -3.47
C GLY A 457 28.16 20.20 -2.51
N VAL A 458 28.24 19.77 -1.25
CA VAL A 458 27.37 20.21 -0.16
C VAL A 458 28.11 21.22 0.71
N VAL A 459 27.43 22.30 1.07
CA VAL A 459 27.97 23.38 1.90
C VAL A 459 27.16 23.51 3.19
N GLU A 460 27.81 23.90 4.29
CA GLU A 460 27.08 24.26 5.51
C GLU A 460 26.37 25.59 5.30
N SER A 461 25.07 25.64 5.62
CA SER A 461 24.30 26.89 5.49
C SER A 461 24.18 27.64 6.81
N TYR A 462 24.21 28.96 6.73
CA TYR A 462 23.98 29.84 7.87
C TYR A 462 22.56 30.39 7.80
N LYS A 463 22.00 30.82 8.93
CA LYS A 463 20.63 31.38 8.98
C LYS A 463 20.43 32.57 8.02
N SER A 464 21.49 33.31 7.71
CA SER A 464 21.49 34.38 6.71
C SER A 464 21.21 33.87 5.29
N ASP A 465 21.74 32.69 4.93
CA ASP A 465 21.61 32.12 3.59
C ASP A 465 20.21 31.59 3.30
N LEU A 466 19.43 31.30 4.33
CA LEU A 466 18.08 30.76 4.20
C LEU A 466 17.00 31.84 4.36
N ARG A 467 17.39 33.12 4.44
CA ARG A 467 16.42 34.20 4.54
C ARG A 467 15.56 34.25 3.28
N VAL A 468 14.29 33.99 3.48
CA VAL A 468 13.27 34.06 2.45
C VAL A 468 12.90 35.53 2.19
N PRO A 469 12.85 35.99 0.93
CA PRO A 469 12.37 37.34 0.62
C PRO A 469 10.92 37.56 1.08
N PHE A 470 10.69 38.61 1.89
CA PHE A 470 9.38 38.90 2.48
C PHE A 470 8.28 39.14 1.43
N ASN A 471 8.63 39.66 0.26
CA ASN A 471 7.70 39.92 -0.85
C ASN A 471 7.11 38.64 -1.47
N MET A 472 7.78 37.50 -1.34
CA MET A 472 7.32 36.23 -1.92
C MET A 472 6.33 35.47 -1.01
N LEU A 473 6.39 35.70 0.30
CA LEU A 473 5.59 34.96 1.28
C LEU A 473 4.07 35.08 1.04
N PRO A 474 3.49 36.28 0.78
CA PRO A 474 2.06 36.41 0.55
C PRO A 474 1.56 35.61 -0.67
N SER A 475 2.33 35.62 -1.76
CA SER A 475 1.96 34.92 -2.99
C SER A 475 1.95 33.40 -2.80
N ILE A 476 2.89 32.86 -2.01
CA ILE A 476 2.89 31.43 -1.66
C ILE A 476 1.69 31.10 -0.79
N MET A 477 1.46 31.86 0.28
CA MET A 477 0.32 31.62 1.17
C MET A 477 -0.99 31.61 0.38
N GLU A 478 -1.17 32.54 -0.55
CA GLU A 478 -2.35 32.61 -1.39
C GLU A 478 -2.49 31.39 -2.31
N LYS A 479 -1.42 30.96 -2.99
CA LYS A 479 -1.44 29.78 -3.87
C LYS A 479 -1.74 28.50 -3.10
N VAL A 480 -1.07 28.26 -1.98
CA VAL A 480 -1.27 27.06 -1.15
C VAL A 480 -2.67 27.07 -0.55
N ARG A 481 -3.14 28.22 -0.05
CA ARG A 481 -4.50 28.37 0.45
C ARG A 481 -5.54 28.09 -0.62
N LYS A 482 -5.38 28.61 -1.84
CA LYS A 482 -6.28 28.34 -2.98
C LYS A 482 -6.32 26.85 -3.31
N SER A 483 -5.17 26.18 -3.37
CA SER A 483 -5.10 24.72 -3.57
C SER A 483 -5.87 23.98 -2.47
N ALA A 484 -5.62 24.30 -1.20
CA ALA A 484 -6.31 23.68 -0.06
C ALA A 484 -7.83 23.92 -0.07
N LEU A 485 -8.26 25.14 -0.40
CA LEU A 485 -9.68 25.48 -0.53
C LEU A 485 -10.38 24.70 -1.65
N ALA A 486 -9.72 24.56 -2.80
CA ALA A 486 -10.25 23.78 -3.91
C ALA A 486 -10.38 22.28 -3.55
N LEU A 487 -9.46 21.74 -2.75
CA LEU A 487 -9.57 20.37 -2.23
C LEU A 487 -10.73 20.19 -1.24
N LEU A 488 -11.08 21.24 -0.49
CA LEU A 488 -12.21 21.24 0.44
C LEU A 488 -13.57 21.54 -0.24
N GLU A 489 -13.59 21.98 -1.49
CA GLU A 489 -14.82 22.31 -2.23
C GLU A 489 -15.89 21.20 -2.15
N PRO A 490 -15.56 19.90 -2.35
CA PRO A 490 -16.56 18.83 -2.25
C PRO A 490 -17.13 18.67 -0.84
N VAL A 491 -16.31 18.90 0.19
CA VAL A 491 -16.72 18.84 1.60
C VAL A 491 -17.65 20.01 1.89
N ASN A 492 -17.31 21.22 1.44
CA ASN A 492 -18.17 22.39 1.58
C ASN A 492 -19.53 22.20 0.91
N LEU A 493 -19.58 21.66 -0.31
CA LEU A 493 -20.82 21.35 -1.02
C LEU A 493 -21.66 20.29 -0.28
N TYR A 494 -21.01 19.32 0.36
CA TYR A 494 -21.68 18.32 1.17
C TYR A 494 -22.26 18.92 2.45
N VAL A 495 -21.47 19.71 3.18
CA VAL A 495 -21.91 20.42 4.40
C VAL A 495 -23.09 21.34 4.09
N ASN A 496 -23.01 22.14 3.01
CA ASN A 496 -24.09 23.03 2.60
C ASN A 496 -25.39 22.28 2.29
N ARG A 497 -25.31 21.08 1.67
CA ARG A 497 -26.48 20.22 1.46
C ARG A 497 -27.07 19.73 2.77
N LEU A 498 -26.25 19.26 3.70
CA LEU A 498 -26.73 18.80 5.01
C LEU A 498 -27.43 19.91 5.80
N VAL A 499 -26.90 21.12 5.72
CA VAL A 499 -27.48 22.32 6.36
C VAL A 499 -28.79 22.70 5.69
N HIS A 500 -28.86 22.69 4.36
CA HIS A 500 -30.10 22.94 3.62
C HIS A 500 -31.21 21.95 4.00
N PHE A 501 -30.86 20.69 4.26
CA PHE A 501 -31.80 19.67 4.74
C PHE A 501 -32.01 19.68 6.26
N ALA A 502 -31.43 20.62 7.01
CA ALA A 502 -31.48 20.70 8.46
C ALA A 502 -31.03 19.41 9.19
N LEU A 503 -30.13 18.64 8.59
CA LEU A 503 -29.70 17.34 9.11
C LEU A 503 -28.54 17.43 10.11
N ARG A 504 -27.72 18.48 10.05
CA ARG A 504 -26.58 18.72 10.95
C ARG A 504 -26.25 20.21 11.10
N ASP A 505 -25.68 20.55 12.26
CA ASP A 505 -25.18 21.89 12.59
C ASP A 505 -23.70 22.09 12.15
N LEU A 506 -23.42 23.30 11.66
CA LEU A 506 -22.18 23.79 11.05
C LEU A 506 -21.09 24.16 12.08
N ASP A 507 -21.47 24.50 13.32
CA ASP A 507 -20.59 25.24 14.23
C ASP A 507 -19.57 24.40 15.01
N ARG A 508 -19.74 23.07 15.08
CA ARG A 508 -18.89 22.23 15.96
C ARG A 508 -18.16 21.05 15.33
N THR A 509 -18.52 20.61 14.13
CA THR A 509 -18.01 19.33 13.58
C THR A 509 -17.19 19.43 12.29
N TRP A 510 -17.30 20.52 11.53
CA TRP A 510 -16.69 20.60 10.20
C TRP A 510 -15.62 21.69 10.10
N ILE A 511 -14.56 21.38 9.35
CA ILE A 511 -13.49 22.32 8.98
C ILE A 511 -14.07 23.38 8.05
N ARG A 512 -13.83 24.67 8.32
CA ARG A 512 -14.25 25.76 7.43
C ARG A 512 -13.08 26.27 6.61
N SER A 513 -13.39 26.80 5.43
CA SER A 513 -12.46 27.53 4.59
C SER A 513 -11.75 28.71 5.29
N ASN A 514 -12.42 29.33 6.27
CA ASN A 514 -11.85 30.43 7.06
C ASN A 514 -10.96 29.95 8.21
N ASP A 515 -11.08 28.68 8.60
CA ASP A 515 -10.29 28.08 9.69
C ASP A 515 -8.92 27.58 9.18
N LEU A 516 -8.67 27.64 7.86
CA LEU A 516 -7.38 27.24 7.30
C LEU A 516 -6.30 28.28 7.58
N GLU A 517 -5.25 27.84 8.28
CA GLU A 517 -4.04 28.62 8.55
C GLU A 517 -2.86 28.04 7.76
N VAL A 518 -2.19 28.87 6.96
CA VAL A 518 -0.98 28.48 6.22
C VAL A 518 0.23 28.99 6.99
N THR A 519 1.15 28.09 7.33
CA THR A 519 2.39 28.41 8.07
C THR A 519 3.62 27.86 7.35
N PHE A 520 4.73 28.58 7.45
CA PHE A 520 6.03 28.16 6.93
C PHE A 520 6.83 27.48 8.04
N LEU A 521 7.49 26.38 7.71
CA LEU A 521 8.50 25.76 8.58
C LEU A 521 9.89 26.32 8.25
N ASP A 522 10.87 26.00 9.09
CA ASP A 522 12.26 26.36 8.83
C ASP A 522 12.71 25.79 7.47
N PRO A 523 13.40 26.58 6.63
CA PRO A 523 13.92 26.10 5.35
C PRO A 523 14.85 24.89 5.54
N ILE A 524 14.66 23.87 4.69
CA ILE A 524 15.43 22.63 4.75
C ILE A 524 16.83 22.87 4.18
N CYS A 525 16.90 23.47 2.99
CA CYS A 525 18.15 23.74 2.31
C CYS A 525 18.00 24.86 1.26
N TYR A 526 19.11 25.31 0.71
CA TYR A 526 19.12 26.09 -0.53
C TYR A 526 19.91 25.37 -1.62
N ILE A 527 19.58 25.63 -2.87
CA ILE A 527 20.31 25.19 -4.06
C ILE A 527 20.89 26.44 -4.71
N ARG A 528 22.20 26.46 -4.94
CA ARG A 528 22.90 27.52 -5.67
C ARG A 528 23.43 26.96 -6.98
N PHE A 529 22.92 27.49 -8.09
CA PHE A 529 23.44 27.24 -9.43
C PHE A 529 24.57 28.21 -9.74
N VAL A 530 25.69 27.66 -10.22
CA VAL A 530 26.90 28.39 -10.60
C VAL A 530 27.30 28.04 -12.03
N LYS A 531 27.90 28.99 -12.76
CA LYS A 531 28.32 28.77 -14.15
C LYS A 531 29.56 27.88 -14.21
N THR A 532 29.57 26.99 -15.20
CA THR A 532 30.73 26.13 -15.52
C THR A 532 31.50 26.65 -16.73
N LEU A 533 32.78 26.31 -16.80
CA LEU A 533 33.62 26.50 -17.97
C LEU A 533 33.10 25.67 -19.15
N LYS A 534 32.78 26.31 -20.28
CA LYS A 534 32.44 25.63 -21.55
C LYS A 534 33.67 25.39 -22.45
N THR A 535 34.82 25.98 -22.13
CA THR A 535 36.05 25.95 -22.95
C THR A 535 37.30 25.79 -22.08
N PRO A 536 38.35 25.10 -22.57
CA PRO A 536 39.61 24.99 -21.84
C PRO A 536 40.26 26.37 -21.64
N ILE A 537 40.86 26.53 -20.47
CA ILE A 537 41.44 27.77 -19.94
C ILE A 537 42.45 28.35 -20.95
N LYS A 538 42.25 29.60 -21.38
CA LYS A 538 43.36 30.47 -21.80
C LYS A 538 43.94 31.04 -20.52
N GLU A 539 45.15 30.64 -20.16
CA GLU A 539 45.82 31.16 -18.96
C GLU A 539 45.91 32.69 -19.05
N PRO A 540 45.34 33.45 -18.10
CA PRO A 540 45.55 34.89 -18.04
C PRO A 540 47.03 35.18 -17.76
N LEU A 541 47.49 36.38 -18.13
CA LEU A 541 48.84 36.88 -17.80
C LEU A 541 49.13 36.70 -16.30
N GLU A 542 50.34 36.25 -15.94
CA GLU A 542 50.75 35.94 -14.55
C GLU A 542 50.49 37.09 -13.56
N GLU A 543 50.59 38.34 -14.02
CA GLU A 543 50.30 39.54 -13.23
C GLU A 543 48.83 39.62 -12.78
N ILE A 544 47.89 39.28 -13.66
CA ILE A 544 46.45 39.28 -13.37
C ILE A 544 46.11 38.15 -12.39
N ARG A 545 46.81 37.01 -12.48
CA ARG A 545 46.58 35.86 -11.60
C ARG A 545 46.95 36.17 -10.15
N LYS A 546 48.11 36.81 -9.93
CA LYS A 546 48.53 37.24 -8.58
C LYS A 546 47.57 38.25 -7.96
N GLU A 547 47.12 39.24 -8.73
CA GLU A 547 46.16 40.25 -8.26
C GLU A 547 44.82 39.60 -7.88
N VAL A 548 44.35 38.62 -8.67
CA VAL A 548 43.13 37.85 -8.40
C VAL A 548 43.26 37.00 -7.14
N GLU A 549 44.39 36.31 -6.95
CA GLU A 549 44.65 35.50 -5.76
C GLU A 549 44.76 36.37 -4.49
N GLU A 550 45.48 37.49 -4.53
CA GLU A 550 45.57 38.42 -3.40
C GLU A 550 44.21 38.98 -2.99
N LYS A 551 43.42 39.43 -3.97
CA LYS A 551 42.08 39.98 -3.74
C LYS A 551 41.10 38.91 -3.24
N ALA A 552 41.22 37.67 -3.71
CA ALA A 552 40.44 36.55 -3.20
C ALA A 552 40.73 36.28 -1.72
N VAL A 553 42.01 36.26 -1.31
CA VAL A 553 42.42 36.08 0.08
C VAL A 553 41.90 37.22 0.96
N GLU A 554 41.94 38.47 0.50
CA GLU A 554 41.35 39.61 1.24
C GLU A 554 39.86 39.44 1.49
N VAL A 555 39.09 39.07 0.47
CA VAL A 555 37.64 38.82 0.59
C VAL A 555 37.37 37.73 1.63
N VAL A 556 38.12 36.63 1.63
CA VAL A 556 37.94 35.54 2.60
C VAL A 556 38.28 35.99 4.03
N MET A 557 39.32 36.81 4.20
CA MET A 557 39.67 37.39 5.51
C MET A 557 38.56 38.30 6.03
N GLU A 558 37.93 39.11 5.18
CA GLU A 558 36.79 39.95 5.56
C GLU A 558 35.56 39.11 5.94
N VAL A 559 35.24 38.07 5.16
CA VAL A 559 34.13 37.15 5.43
C VAL A 559 34.31 36.47 6.80
N GLU A 560 35.50 35.93 7.09
CA GLU A 560 35.76 35.26 8.37
C GLU A 560 35.74 36.24 9.56
N ARG A 561 36.20 37.50 9.37
CA ARG A 561 36.07 38.55 10.39
C ARG A 561 34.62 38.95 10.64
N ALA A 562 33.82 39.08 9.59
CA ALA A 562 32.39 39.40 9.71
C ALA A 562 31.62 38.30 10.47
N GLU A 563 32.09 37.06 10.40
CA GLU A 563 31.57 35.92 11.18
C GLU A 563 32.11 35.84 12.62
N GLY A 564 32.89 36.85 13.06
CA GLY A 564 33.44 36.93 14.41
C GLY A 564 34.66 36.06 14.66
N ARG A 565 35.31 35.55 13.61
CA ARG A 565 36.54 34.76 13.70
C ARG A 565 37.78 35.64 13.49
N ILE A 566 38.94 35.12 13.88
CA ILE A 566 40.22 35.81 13.74
C ILE A 566 41.04 35.08 12.68
N PRO A 567 41.02 35.54 11.42
CA PRO A 567 41.80 34.95 10.33
C PRO A 567 43.20 35.58 10.25
N VAL A 568 44.21 34.76 9.99
CA VAL A 568 45.63 35.13 9.85
C VAL A 568 46.18 34.45 8.58
N ARG A 569 46.91 35.21 7.76
CA ARG A 569 47.62 34.66 6.59
C ARG A 569 48.81 33.81 7.03
N VAL A 570 49.04 32.71 6.34
CA VAL A 570 50.14 31.77 6.62
C VAL A 570 51.12 31.72 5.45
N SER A 571 52.36 31.31 5.71
CA SER A 571 53.42 31.17 4.69
C SER A 571 53.08 30.05 3.70
N GLU A 572 53.54 30.18 2.45
CA GLU A 572 53.34 29.18 1.37
C GLU A 572 53.90 27.78 1.72
N GLU A 573 54.83 27.68 2.66
CA GLU A 573 55.41 26.41 3.14
C GLU A 573 54.40 25.50 3.85
N GLU A 574 53.28 26.06 4.32
CA GLU A 574 52.29 25.34 5.12
C GLU A 574 51.19 24.66 4.28
N HIS A 575 51.17 24.90 2.96
CA HIS A 575 50.20 24.33 2.01
C HIS A 575 48.73 24.73 2.25
N TYR A 576 48.49 25.91 2.88
CA TYR A 576 47.19 26.58 2.98
C TYR A 576 47.37 28.10 3.17
N ASP A 577 46.38 28.90 2.76
CA ASP A 577 46.49 30.37 2.74
C ASP A 577 46.15 31.06 4.08
N ILE A 578 45.09 30.59 4.74
CA ILE A 578 44.50 31.29 5.90
C ILE A 578 44.26 30.32 7.06
N LYS A 579 44.69 30.71 8.25
CA LYS A 579 44.31 30.09 9.52
C LYS A 579 43.28 30.95 10.23
N SER A 580 42.07 30.44 10.45
CA SER A 580 41.00 31.17 11.12
C SER A 580 40.57 30.51 12.43
N VAL A 581 40.63 31.25 13.54
CA VAL A 581 40.31 30.75 14.88
C VAL A 581 39.04 31.38 15.41
N ASP A 582 38.14 30.55 15.95
CA ASP A 582 36.99 31.02 16.71
C ASP A 582 37.45 31.47 18.11
N PRO A 583 37.24 32.75 18.49
CA PRO A 583 37.64 33.22 19.82
C PRO A 583 36.87 32.54 20.96
N LEU A 584 35.62 32.13 20.71
CA LEU A 584 34.74 31.52 21.71
C LEU A 584 34.95 30.00 21.78
N SER A 585 34.84 29.31 20.64
CA SER A 585 34.89 27.84 20.62
C SER A 585 36.30 27.25 20.53
N LYS A 586 37.32 28.10 20.31
CA LYS A 586 38.72 27.71 20.03
C LYS A 586 38.89 26.77 18.82
N LYS A 587 37.83 26.55 18.02
CA LYS A 587 37.89 25.74 16.81
C LYS A 587 38.73 26.45 15.75
N VAL A 588 39.64 25.71 15.13
CA VAL A 588 40.52 26.20 14.05
C VAL A 588 39.98 25.75 12.70
N ARG A 589 39.95 26.67 11.74
CA ARG A 589 39.74 26.41 10.32
C ARG A 589 41.06 26.62 9.59
N ILE A 590 41.42 25.66 8.76
CA ILE A 590 42.52 25.71 7.80
C ILE A 590 41.87 25.97 6.46
N ILE A 591 42.17 27.10 5.84
CA ILE A 591 41.43 27.61 4.68
C ILE A 591 42.38 27.75 3.49
N GLU A 592 42.00 27.11 2.40
CA GLU A 592 42.58 27.26 1.06
C GLU A 592 41.67 28.16 0.22
N VAL A 593 42.25 29.10 -0.53
CA VAL A 593 41.52 30.09 -1.32
C VAL A 593 41.86 29.97 -2.80
N LYS A 594 40.84 29.81 -3.64
CA LYS A 594 40.99 29.83 -5.11
C LYS A 594 40.21 30.99 -5.70
N GLY A 595 40.90 31.88 -6.39
CA GLY A 595 40.33 33.08 -7.02
C GLY A 595 40.07 32.90 -8.51
N HIS A 596 38.92 33.38 -8.99
CA HIS A 596 38.54 33.42 -10.40
C HIS A 596 38.18 34.83 -10.83
N TYR A 597 38.72 35.26 -11.98
CA TYR A 597 38.45 36.59 -12.52
C TYR A 597 36.99 36.74 -13.00
N GLY A 598 36.46 35.72 -13.69
CA GLY A 598 35.09 35.69 -14.20
C GLY A 598 34.10 34.95 -13.30
N SER A 599 32.84 34.85 -13.74
CA SER A 599 31.75 34.18 -13.00
C SER A 599 31.82 32.65 -12.98
N GLU A 600 32.83 32.06 -13.62
CA GLU A 600 33.00 30.60 -13.74
C GLU A 600 33.70 30.04 -12.51
N ILE A 601 33.24 28.89 -12.02
CA ILE A 601 33.77 28.26 -10.80
C ILE A 601 34.38 26.91 -11.11
N TYR A 602 35.67 26.76 -10.79
CA TYR A 602 36.35 25.47 -10.66
C TYR A 602 37.24 25.49 -9.41
N GLY A 603 37.61 24.32 -8.91
CA GLY A 603 38.65 24.24 -7.88
C GLY A 603 39.71 23.25 -8.30
N GLU A 604 40.96 23.61 -8.06
CA GLU A 604 42.11 22.73 -8.25
C GLU A 604 42.82 22.59 -6.90
N LEU A 605 43.18 21.38 -6.50
CA LEU A 605 44.07 21.15 -5.37
C LEU A 605 45.35 20.49 -5.87
N THR A 606 46.49 20.93 -5.35
CA THR A 606 47.77 20.25 -5.54
C THR A 606 47.83 18.96 -4.72
N ASP A 607 48.75 18.04 -5.04
CA ASP A 607 48.93 16.80 -4.28
C ASP A 607 49.26 17.04 -2.79
N ALA A 608 49.98 18.13 -2.49
CA ALA A 608 50.28 18.54 -1.12
C ALA A 608 49.03 19.05 -0.38
N GLU A 609 48.24 19.93 -1.04
CA GLU A 609 46.98 20.44 -0.51
C GLU A 609 45.96 19.32 -0.26
N ALA A 610 45.84 18.37 -1.19
CA ALA A 610 44.93 17.23 -1.05
C ALA A 610 45.31 16.32 0.13
N LYS A 611 46.61 16.04 0.32
CA LYS A 611 47.10 15.28 1.48
C LYS A 611 46.85 16.02 2.80
N LEU A 612 46.99 17.35 2.80
CA LEU A 612 46.68 18.16 3.97
C LEU A 612 45.17 18.14 4.27
N ALA A 613 44.33 18.27 3.25
CA ALA A 613 42.88 18.17 3.37
C ALA A 613 42.44 16.81 3.93
N GLU A 614 43.06 15.71 3.48
CA GLU A 614 42.80 14.36 3.98
C GLU A 614 43.18 14.21 5.47
N LYS A 615 44.32 14.78 5.87
CA LYS A 615 44.80 14.76 7.26
C LYS A 615 43.93 15.60 8.19
N GLU A 616 43.51 16.78 7.75
CA GLU A 616 42.82 17.77 8.59
C GLU A 616 41.30 17.61 8.58
N GLY A 617 40.75 16.97 7.54
CA GLY A 617 39.33 16.59 7.40
C GLY A 617 38.38 17.76 7.62
N GLU A 618 37.53 17.64 8.64
CA GLU A 618 36.53 18.65 9.02
C GLU A 618 37.08 20.04 9.41
N ARG A 619 38.39 20.15 9.65
CA ARG A 619 39.08 21.42 9.92
C ARG A 619 39.54 22.12 8.65
N TYR A 620 39.59 21.42 7.52
CA TYR A 620 40.01 21.95 6.22
C TYR A 620 38.82 22.51 5.45
N TRP A 621 38.99 23.69 4.89
CA TRP A 621 37.98 24.45 4.16
C TRP A 621 38.55 24.93 2.84
N LEU A 622 37.79 24.76 1.76
CA LEU A 622 38.11 25.32 0.45
C LEU A 622 37.16 26.47 0.16
N TYR A 623 37.69 27.67 -0.03
CA TYR A 623 36.98 28.85 -0.47
C TYR A 623 37.25 29.08 -1.95
N ILE A 624 36.19 29.23 -2.73
CA ILE A 624 36.28 29.64 -4.13
C ILE A 624 35.64 31.01 -4.27
N VAL A 625 36.47 32.02 -4.57
CA VAL A 625 36.06 33.40 -4.81
C VAL A 625 36.05 33.63 -6.31
N TYR A 626 34.97 34.19 -6.84
CA TYR A 626 34.75 34.33 -8.27
C TYR A 626 34.09 35.68 -8.60
N ASP A 627 34.03 36.01 -9.88
CA ASP A 627 33.49 37.28 -10.38
C ASP A 627 34.28 38.52 -9.89
N ILE A 628 35.57 38.35 -9.60
CA ILE A 628 36.44 39.40 -9.02
C ILE A 628 36.59 40.61 -9.95
N GLY A 629 36.54 40.38 -11.26
CA GLY A 629 36.62 41.44 -12.28
C GLY A 629 35.39 42.36 -12.33
N SER A 630 34.26 41.96 -11.75
CA SER A 630 33.03 42.77 -11.72
C SER A 630 33.05 43.88 -10.66
N GLY A 631 33.97 43.82 -9.70
CA GLY A 631 34.00 44.71 -8.53
C GLY A 631 33.15 44.23 -7.35
N GLU A 632 32.26 43.25 -7.55
CA GLU A 632 31.47 42.61 -6.49
C GLU A 632 31.80 41.11 -6.40
N PRO A 633 32.91 40.74 -5.75
CA PRO A 633 33.35 39.35 -5.68
C PRO A 633 32.34 38.48 -4.93
N LYS A 634 32.00 37.33 -5.52
CA LYS A 634 31.14 36.32 -4.91
C LYS A 634 31.99 35.16 -4.41
N TRP A 635 31.46 34.39 -3.47
CA TRP A 635 32.21 33.26 -2.91
C TRP A 635 31.30 32.08 -2.54
N VAL A 636 31.91 30.90 -2.57
CA VAL A 636 31.37 29.63 -2.05
C VAL A 636 32.45 28.95 -1.22
N ARG A 637 32.06 28.22 -0.17
CA ARG A 637 33.00 27.51 0.70
C ARG A 637 32.54 26.09 0.98
N PHE A 638 33.48 25.17 1.02
CA PHE A 638 33.24 23.75 1.24
C PHE A 638 34.06 23.27 2.43
N ARG A 639 33.38 22.64 3.40
CA ARG A 639 34.00 22.01 4.56
C ARG A 639 34.33 20.57 4.20
N ASP A 640 35.54 20.11 4.52
CA ASP A 640 36.03 18.78 4.13
C ASP A 640 35.77 18.49 2.64
N PRO A 641 36.41 19.27 1.74
CA PRO A 641 36.09 19.26 0.32
C PRO A 641 36.32 17.89 -0.33
N LEU A 642 37.20 17.04 0.21
CA LEU A 642 37.42 15.69 -0.31
C LEU A 642 36.21 14.77 -0.12
N ARG A 643 35.41 14.99 0.93
CA ARG A 643 34.18 14.23 1.18
C ARG A 643 32.93 14.92 0.65
N THR A 644 32.91 16.25 0.67
CA THR A 644 31.70 17.04 0.34
C THR A 644 31.63 17.47 -1.12
N MET A 645 32.73 17.37 -1.89
CA MET A 645 32.78 17.71 -3.31
C MET A 645 33.12 16.52 -4.20
N ASN A 646 32.77 16.64 -5.48
CA ASN A 646 33.11 15.65 -6.50
C ASN A 646 34.48 15.97 -7.16
N TRP A 647 35.45 15.06 -7.02
CA TRP A 647 36.81 15.21 -7.57
C TRP A 647 37.11 14.19 -8.66
N LYS A 648 37.83 14.62 -9.72
CA LYS A 648 38.54 13.73 -10.63
C LYS A 648 40.06 13.96 -10.53
N ILE A 649 40.81 12.87 -10.51
CA ILE A 649 42.27 12.90 -10.42
C ILE A 649 42.83 12.90 -11.84
N PHE A 650 43.62 13.92 -12.20
CA PHE A 650 44.32 13.98 -13.48
C PHE A 650 45.83 13.85 -13.24
N GLU A 651 46.48 12.97 -14.02
CA GLU A 651 47.94 12.86 -14.09
C GLU A 651 48.44 13.63 -15.32
N LYS A 652 49.25 14.69 -15.10
CA LYS A 652 49.90 15.42 -16.20
C LYS A 652 51.20 14.70 -16.60
N VAL A 653 51.62 14.89 -17.86
CA VAL A 653 52.82 14.32 -18.51
C VAL A 653 54.14 14.60 -17.75
N GLU A 654 54.17 15.53 -16.80
CA GLU A 654 55.36 15.88 -15.97
C GLU A 654 55.34 15.32 -14.52
N LYS A 655 54.59 14.25 -14.23
CA LYS A 655 54.52 13.60 -12.89
C LYS A 655 54.03 14.49 -11.72
N LYS A 656 53.20 15.50 -11.98
CA LYS A 656 52.45 16.21 -10.93
C LYS A 656 50.97 15.83 -11.00
N ARG A 657 50.44 15.25 -9.93
CA ARG A 657 48.99 14.97 -9.77
C ARG A 657 48.26 16.26 -9.42
N ARG A 658 47.15 16.53 -10.12
CA ARG A 658 46.22 17.60 -9.77
C ARG A 658 44.83 17.02 -9.55
N TYR A 659 44.20 17.48 -8.49
CA TYR A 659 42.80 17.19 -8.21
C TYR A 659 42.01 18.33 -8.84
N LEU A 660 41.23 18.04 -9.88
CA LEU A 660 40.36 19.03 -10.50
C LEU A 660 38.92 18.73 -10.10
N LEU A 661 38.20 19.78 -9.74
CA LEU A 661 36.77 19.71 -9.54
C LEU A 661 36.10 19.38 -10.86
N TRP A 662 35.36 18.28 -10.86
CA TRP A 662 34.60 17.84 -12.01
C TRP A 662 33.25 17.32 -11.52
N PRO A 663 32.13 17.69 -12.17
CA PRO A 663 30.84 17.09 -11.85
C PRO A 663 30.94 15.56 -11.98
N LYS A 664 30.24 14.78 -11.14
CA LYS A 664 30.12 13.34 -11.38
C LYS A 664 29.49 13.17 -12.76
N ASP A 665 30.26 12.65 -13.73
CA ASP A 665 29.67 12.25 -14.99
C ASP A 665 28.66 11.14 -14.68
N LEU A 666 27.43 11.34 -15.11
CA LEU A 666 26.54 10.21 -15.35
C LEU A 666 27.27 9.28 -16.32
N VAL A 667 27.21 7.99 -16.03
CA VAL A 667 27.50 6.92 -16.97
C VAL A 667 27.04 7.35 -18.37
N GLU A 668 27.94 7.25 -19.36
CA GLU A 668 27.63 7.55 -20.76
C GLU A 668 26.30 6.88 -21.15
N GLY A 669 25.26 7.67 -21.41
CA GLY A 669 23.96 7.15 -21.85
C GLY A 669 22.69 7.83 -21.33
N VAL A 670 22.76 8.77 -20.38
CA VAL A 670 21.56 9.51 -19.93
C VAL A 670 21.55 10.91 -20.54
N ASP A 671 21.07 10.99 -21.78
CA ASP A 671 20.73 12.24 -22.45
C ASP A 671 19.43 12.77 -21.84
N VAL A 672 19.49 13.90 -21.12
CA VAL A 672 18.30 14.61 -20.64
C VAL A 672 18.24 15.93 -21.40
N GLY A 673 17.61 15.86 -22.57
CA GLY A 673 17.29 17.02 -23.40
C GLY A 673 16.31 18.00 -22.74
#